data_AF-A0A084SV19-F1
#
_entry.id   AF-A0A084SV19-F1
#
_cell.length_a   1.000
_cell.length_b   1.000
_cell.length_c   1.000
_cell.angle_alpha   90.00
_cell.angle_beta   90.00
_cell.angle_gamma   90.00
#
_symmetry.space_group_name_H-M   'P 1'
#
loop_
_entity.id
_entity.type
_entity.pdbx_description
1 polymer ?
#
loop_
_entity_poly.entity_id
_entity_poly.type
_entity_poly.pdbx_seq_one_letter_code
_entity_poly.pdbx_strand_id
1 'polypeptide(L)'
;MCAGGSCAPRPECTQAMDCAEGFACTEGRCQCGSDAACAANQSCRDGRCVTAAACTSAADCPAGQRCEVVQGVCQAPCTQATDCAPGVDPRVASLLYVCRAGDCLRQCLNDQLCGAGFICEAGTCARAGCATRADCPSGQYCTSATAGRCLEYQVCGSNAECGPNTECRAFTSGTCPPGFDCATKICQELPRCLLDSDCSGAAYCRDSHCQPGSVCTDSSQCASGFTCVASRCVPGGCRGHADCASGEACTDGACRPAPPAANIVSIALTPRVATLVVGDTTRLSLVAFTLDGASFPLSEGNFSALDSSGSPSGAVTVSSSGLVTAVSAGTVRVQARPAGAAVSPQEATLTVLPALESGRRLIVVDAASRRPIAGVEVLGCDAPPTSGPCPAPVTVTTDAAGVALFPGFTGATASFSAASGEPRADGRPRYDRVSVVSTPARDVLLPLGENPVHGAAGFNAGISFNEVHSSGELSLGVSVLSAGDPTSVDLSNLFGESFLVPLPGLTQRIPVPGSVVASASLGLAGTTELKTRSYGLGQAGRRTAVAFAGKLPLSRATNLRATDLLAYTGAMDYALQAFTSITHLPYAPDETDLDGDGLCSDTTRCTGSEDLPAYSRFTGLTHRPRRGQLRRTEVVIPNLPSGFDTAVIAAVELSSEAGVMPVGLASQTAGAAQPDGSRPVPPVLLRSGAPYGGAEAGTPGVWAFAASATSGASVSGSIVRAASLPTRVSVPTFLPLPTAAYTSASRTLTPSVTSWNALAGAGAGLARVTLTGAQGRHVVFFALVSGGAAIRVPDSPTGASADPAGETGVSLEIAALRLAPGVSAEGLLDTPGVNLLQFPVVLDAYSRSRPQ
;
A
#
# COMPACT_ATOMS: atom_id res chain seq x y z
N MET A 1 -37.43 -68.88 -19.46
CA MET A 1 -37.19 -70.04 -20.34
C MET A 1 -38.31 -71.05 -20.20
N CYS A 2 -38.74 -71.68 -21.29
CA CYS A 2 -39.78 -72.70 -21.26
C CYS A 2 -39.15 -74.05 -20.89
N ALA A 3 -39.52 -74.63 -19.76
CA ALA A 3 -39.06 -75.94 -19.31
C ALA A 3 -40.27 -76.75 -18.82
N GLY A 4 -40.53 -77.90 -19.43
CA GLY A 4 -41.67 -78.76 -19.06
C GLY A 4 -43.06 -78.15 -19.25
N GLY A 5 -43.23 -77.16 -20.15
CA GLY A 5 -44.52 -76.52 -20.41
C GLY A 5 -44.88 -75.36 -19.48
N SER A 6 -43.97 -74.93 -18.60
CA SER A 6 -44.13 -73.78 -17.71
C SER A 6 -43.03 -72.74 -17.93
N CYS A 7 -43.36 -71.45 -17.73
CA CYS A 7 -42.38 -70.37 -17.74
C CYS A 7 -41.52 -70.43 -16.47
N ALA A 8 -40.26 -70.85 -16.60
CA ALA A 8 -39.25 -70.73 -15.56
C ALA A 8 -38.43 -69.43 -15.75
N PRO A 9 -37.95 -68.79 -14.67
CA PRO A 9 -37.04 -67.66 -14.78
C PRO A 9 -35.75 -68.07 -15.52
N ARG A 10 -35.19 -67.16 -16.33
CA ARG A 10 -33.91 -67.40 -17.01
C ARG A 10 -32.80 -67.31 -15.94
N PRO A 11 -31.88 -68.29 -15.83
CA PRO A 11 -30.74 -68.18 -14.92
C PRO A 11 -29.85 -67.00 -15.32
N GLU A 12 -29.25 -66.35 -14.34
CA GLU A 12 -28.35 -65.22 -14.53
C GLU A 12 -27.04 -65.65 -15.21
N CYS A 13 -26.63 -66.90 -15.01
CA CYS A 13 -25.45 -67.50 -15.61
C CYS A 13 -25.67 -68.99 -15.91
N THR A 14 -24.89 -69.53 -16.84
CA THR A 14 -24.81 -70.97 -17.13
C THR A 14 -23.41 -71.53 -16.94
N GLN A 15 -22.40 -70.66 -16.97
CA GLN A 15 -20.99 -70.96 -16.79
C GLN A 15 -20.31 -69.77 -16.09
N ALA A 16 -19.14 -70.00 -15.48
CA ALA A 16 -18.45 -68.98 -14.67
C ALA A 16 -18.10 -67.71 -15.46
N MET A 17 -17.78 -67.84 -16.76
CA MET A 17 -17.47 -66.70 -17.64
C MET A 17 -18.67 -65.79 -17.94
N ASP A 18 -19.90 -66.22 -17.62
CA ASP A 18 -21.09 -65.38 -17.73
C ASP A 18 -21.18 -64.37 -16.55
N CYS A 19 -20.35 -64.53 -15.52
CA CYS A 19 -20.29 -63.69 -14.33
C CYS A 19 -19.09 -62.73 -14.36
N ALA A 20 -19.19 -61.61 -13.64
CA ALA A 20 -18.08 -60.69 -13.44
C ALA A 20 -16.94 -61.35 -12.65
N GLU A 21 -15.71 -60.82 -12.78
CA GLU A 21 -14.53 -61.30 -12.07
C GLU A 21 -14.77 -61.36 -10.55
N GLY A 22 -14.44 -62.47 -9.91
CA GLY A 22 -14.71 -62.74 -8.49
C GLY A 22 -16.05 -63.42 -8.18
N PHE A 23 -16.95 -63.58 -9.16
CA PHE A 23 -18.22 -64.31 -9.01
C PHE A 23 -18.16 -65.68 -9.70
N ALA A 24 -18.69 -66.71 -9.03
CA ALA A 24 -18.82 -68.06 -9.55
C ALA A 24 -20.29 -68.37 -9.87
N CYS A 25 -20.54 -69.00 -11.03
CA CYS A 25 -21.89 -69.42 -11.39
C CYS A 25 -22.31 -70.66 -10.60
N THR A 26 -23.23 -70.50 -9.66
CA THR A 26 -23.73 -71.57 -8.79
C THR A 26 -25.26 -71.60 -8.85
N GLU A 27 -25.85 -72.75 -9.20
CA GLU A 27 -27.30 -72.95 -9.34
C GLU A 27 -27.99 -71.91 -10.24
N GLY A 28 -27.31 -71.49 -11.31
CA GLY A 28 -27.84 -70.52 -12.28
C GLY A 28 -27.82 -69.07 -11.79
N ARG A 29 -27.08 -68.76 -10.71
CA ARG A 29 -26.90 -67.41 -10.15
C ARG A 29 -25.41 -67.08 -10.00
N CYS A 30 -25.03 -65.84 -10.29
CA CYS A 30 -23.66 -65.38 -10.06
C CYS A 30 -23.47 -65.12 -8.56
N GLN A 31 -22.69 -65.96 -7.89
CA GLN A 31 -22.43 -65.88 -6.45
C GLN A 31 -21.01 -65.39 -6.17
N CYS A 32 -20.84 -64.43 -5.26
CA CYS A 32 -19.50 -63.96 -4.90
C CYS A 32 -18.71 -65.07 -4.20
N GLY A 33 -17.39 -65.15 -4.47
CA GLY A 33 -16.50 -66.11 -3.81
C GLY A 33 -15.78 -65.55 -2.58
N SER A 34 -15.65 -64.22 -2.50
CA SER A 34 -15.03 -63.50 -1.38
C SER A 34 -15.43 -62.02 -1.42
N ASP A 35 -15.10 -61.26 -0.38
CA ASP A 35 -15.34 -59.81 -0.32
C ASP A 35 -14.69 -59.05 -1.49
N ALA A 36 -13.60 -59.57 -2.06
CA ALA A 36 -12.91 -58.95 -3.20
C ALA A 36 -13.77 -58.90 -4.48
N ALA A 37 -14.81 -59.73 -4.57
CA ALA A 37 -15.77 -59.70 -5.67
C ALA A 37 -16.85 -58.61 -5.49
N CYS A 38 -17.02 -58.10 -4.26
CA CYS A 38 -18.07 -57.17 -3.92
C CYS A 38 -17.57 -55.72 -3.98
N ALA A 39 -18.50 -54.75 -4.10
CA ALA A 39 -18.15 -53.34 -3.98
C ALA A 39 -17.49 -53.06 -2.61
N ALA A 40 -16.66 -52.02 -2.49
CA ALA A 40 -15.85 -51.75 -1.30
C ALA A 40 -16.65 -51.62 0.03
N ASN A 41 -17.96 -51.41 -0.03
CA ASN A 41 -18.85 -51.35 1.13
C ASN A 41 -19.74 -52.61 1.30
N GLN A 42 -19.43 -53.70 0.62
CA GLN A 42 -20.18 -54.95 0.62
C GLN A 42 -19.26 -56.12 0.97
N SER A 43 -19.76 -57.04 1.79
CA SER A 43 -19.11 -58.31 2.09
C SER A 43 -19.85 -59.43 1.38
N CYS A 44 -19.11 -60.45 0.94
CA CYS A 44 -19.70 -61.65 0.40
C CYS A 44 -20.23 -62.53 1.54
N ARG A 45 -21.55 -62.59 1.71
CA ARG A 45 -22.20 -63.52 2.64
C ARG A 45 -23.14 -64.42 1.87
N ASP A 46 -22.98 -65.73 2.05
CA ASP A 46 -23.81 -66.77 1.45
C ASP A 46 -23.96 -66.60 -0.08
N GLY A 47 -22.84 -66.29 -0.74
CA GLY A 47 -22.79 -66.10 -2.20
C GLY A 47 -23.43 -64.80 -2.67
N ARG A 48 -23.84 -63.88 -1.78
CA ARG A 48 -24.40 -62.58 -2.14
C ARG A 48 -23.57 -61.43 -1.56
N CYS A 49 -23.32 -60.41 -2.38
CA CYS A 49 -22.77 -59.15 -1.87
C CYS A 49 -23.85 -58.45 -1.04
N VAL A 50 -23.66 -58.45 0.27
CA VAL A 50 -24.51 -57.75 1.23
C VAL A 50 -23.75 -56.53 1.74
N THR A 51 -24.45 -55.43 1.97
CA THR A 51 -23.83 -54.23 2.56
C THR A 51 -23.18 -54.59 3.88
N ALA A 52 -21.89 -54.28 4.03
CA ALA A 52 -21.18 -54.52 5.27
C ALA A 52 -21.83 -53.72 6.41
N ALA A 53 -21.84 -54.28 7.62
CA ALA A 53 -22.32 -53.55 8.79
C ALA A 53 -21.42 -52.34 9.01
N ALA A 54 -22.02 -51.17 9.27
CA ALA A 54 -21.25 -49.98 9.57
C ALA A 54 -20.42 -50.22 10.83
N CYS A 55 -19.11 -50.04 10.75
CA CYS A 55 -18.23 -50.11 11.90
C CYS A 55 -18.18 -48.77 12.62
N THR A 56 -17.94 -48.80 13.92
CA THR A 56 -17.64 -47.60 14.69
C THR A 56 -16.24 -47.69 15.30
N SER A 57 -15.74 -48.89 15.53
CA SER A 57 -14.40 -49.17 16.03
C SER A 57 -13.80 -50.39 15.32
N ALA A 58 -12.48 -50.60 15.46
CA ALA A 58 -11.82 -51.78 14.90
C ALA A 58 -12.39 -53.11 15.46
N ALA A 59 -13.02 -53.09 16.64
CA ALA A 59 -13.65 -54.28 17.23
C ALA A 59 -14.91 -54.73 16.47
N ASP A 60 -15.53 -53.81 15.71
CA ASP A 60 -16.70 -54.10 14.87
C ASP A 60 -16.29 -54.78 13.54
N CYS A 61 -14.98 -54.82 13.25
CA CYS A 61 -14.44 -55.33 12.01
C CYS A 61 -13.92 -56.76 12.12
N PRO A 62 -13.94 -57.53 11.01
CA PRO A 62 -13.29 -58.83 10.93
C PRO A 62 -11.82 -58.77 11.38
N ALA A 63 -11.32 -59.88 11.93
CA ALA A 63 -9.96 -59.97 12.44
C ALA A 63 -8.92 -59.49 11.40
N GLY A 64 -8.09 -58.53 11.80
CA GLY A 64 -7.05 -57.93 10.95
C GLY A 64 -7.46 -56.65 10.21
N GLN A 65 -8.75 -56.29 10.18
CA GLN A 65 -9.22 -55.03 9.59
C GLN A 65 -9.23 -53.87 10.59
N ARG A 66 -9.39 -52.65 10.08
CA ARG A 66 -9.55 -51.39 10.81
C ARG A 66 -10.81 -50.68 10.33
N CYS A 67 -11.41 -49.89 11.22
CA CYS A 67 -12.60 -49.14 10.90
C CYS A 67 -12.24 -47.75 10.38
N GLU A 68 -12.65 -47.42 9.15
CA GLU A 68 -12.81 -46.02 8.72
C GLU A 68 -14.06 -45.47 9.42
N VAL A 69 -13.86 -44.66 10.46
CA VAL A 69 -14.96 -44.28 11.35
C VAL A 69 -15.93 -43.29 10.73
N VAL A 70 -15.54 -42.53 9.70
CA VAL A 70 -16.38 -41.47 9.08
C VAL A 70 -17.41 -42.07 8.12
N GLN A 71 -17.00 -43.05 7.33
CA GLN A 71 -17.80 -43.80 6.38
C GLN A 71 -18.37 -45.08 6.99
N GLY A 72 -17.84 -45.51 8.14
CA GLY A 72 -18.22 -46.73 8.83
C GLY A 72 -17.82 -47.99 8.08
N VAL A 73 -16.69 -47.97 7.37
CA VAL A 73 -16.26 -49.09 6.51
C VAL A 73 -15.07 -49.82 7.12
N CYS A 74 -15.17 -51.14 7.22
CA CYS A 74 -14.03 -51.98 7.60
C CYS A 74 -13.11 -52.19 6.40
N GLN A 75 -11.83 -51.92 6.60
CA GLN A 75 -10.81 -51.99 5.55
C GLN A 75 -9.51 -52.61 6.09
N ALA A 76 -8.67 -53.07 5.18
CA ALA A 76 -7.34 -53.57 5.55
C ALA A 76 -6.48 -52.44 6.14
N PRO A 77 -5.49 -52.78 6.99
CA PRO A 77 -4.56 -51.78 7.51
C PRO A 77 -3.80 -51.13 6.35
N CYS A 78 -3.75 -49.80 6.34
CA CYS A 78 -3.01 -49.07 5.32
C CYS A 78 -1.49 -49.06 5.62
N THR A 79 -0.70 -48.84 4.58
CA THR A 79 0.72 -48.47 4.66
C THR A 79 0.97 -47.08 4.09
N GLN A 80 0.09 -46.62 3.21
CA GLN A 80 0.10 -45.31 2.57
C GLN A 80 -1.33 -44.83 2.31
N ALA A 81 -1.51 -43.53 2.04
CA ALA A 81 -2.84 -42.93 1.88
C ALA A 81 -3.67 -43.52 0.73
N THR A 82 -3.02 -44.00 -0.33
CA THR A 82 -3.67 -44.61 -1.49
C THR A 82 -4.36 -45.93 -1.16
N ASP A 83 -3.91 -46.63 -0.11
CA ASP A 83 -4.50 -47.90 0.33
C ASP A 83 -5.91 -47.69 0.89
N CYS A 84 -6.23 -46.46 1.32
CA CYS A 84 -7.50 -46.07 1.91
C CYS A 84 -8.61 -45.78 0.88
N ALA A 85 -8.24 -45.62 -0.39
CA ALA A 85 -9.17 -45.36 -1.48
C ALA A 85 -8.65 -45.95 -2.81
N PRO A 86 -8.57 -47.29 -2.94
CA PRO A 86 -7.88 -47.97 -4.03
C PRO A 86 -8.50 -47.82 -5.44
N GLY A 87 -9.55 -47.00 -5.61
CA GLY A 87 -10.15 -46.65 -6.90
C GLY A 87 -10.13 -45.16 -7.23
N VAL A 88 -9.46 -44.35 -6.41
CA VAL A 88 -9.34 -42.90 -6.58
C VAL A 88 -7.93 -42.56 -7.06
N ASP A 89 -7.79 -41.47 -7.82
CA ASP A 89 -6.48 -40.98 -8.25
C ASP A 89 -5.51 -40.88 -7.05
N PRO A 90 -4.27 -41.41 -7.14
CA PRO A 90 -3.33 -41.44 -6.02
C PRO A 90 -3.03 -40.08 -5.38
N ARG A 91 -3.05 -39.00 -6.17
CA ARG A 91 -2.85 -37.63 -5.66
C ARG A 91 -4.06 -37.18 -4.84
N VAL A 92 -5.26 -37.50 -5.31
CA VAL A 92 -6.51 -37.21 -4.60
C VAL A 92 -6.63 -38.05 -3.34
N ALA A 93 -6.26 -39.33 -3.37
CA ALA A 93 -6.25 -40.19 -2.19
C ALA A 93 -5.29 -39.66 -1.10
N SER A 94 -4.12 -39.17 -1.49
CA SER A 94 -3.12 -38.57 -0.58
C SER A 94 -3.53 -37.21 -0.02
N LEU A 95 -4.47 -36.50 -0.67
CA LEU A 95 -5.09 -35.27 -0.13
C LEU A 95 -6.25 -35.57 0.82
N LEU A 96 -6.96 -36.68 0.62
CA LEU A 96 -8.16 -37.04 1.38
C LEU A 96 -7.88 -37.89 2.62
N TYR A 97 -6.82 -38.70 2.60
CA TYR A 97 -6.52 -39.64 3.68
C TYR A 97 -5.07 -39.54 4.12
N VAL A 98 -4.82 -39.81 5.39
CA VAL A 98 -3.49 -40.09 5.92
C VAL A 98 -3.51 -41.47 6.55
N CYS A 99 -2.49 -42.27 6.24
CA CYS A 99 -2.29 -43.54 6.91
C CYS A 99 -1.50 -43.32 8.20
N ARG A 100 -2.09 -43.63 9.36
CA ARG A 100 -1.42 -43.50 10.65
C ARG A 100 -1.58 -44.80 11.44
N ALA A 101 -0.46 -45.47 11.72
CA ALA A 101 -0.45 -46.73 12.45
C ALA A 101 -1.38 -47.83 11.89
N GLY A 102 -1.59 -47.84 10.56
CA GLY A 102 -2.48 -48.78 9.88
C GLY A 102 -3.94 -48.32 9.79
N ASP A 103 -4.30 -47.19 10.40
CA ASP A 103 -5.64 -46.59 10.28
C ASP A 103 -5.67 -45.57 9.14
N CYS A 104 -6.68 -45.67 8.29
CA CYS A 104 -6.98 -44.61 7.34
C CYS A 104 -7.79 -43.54 8.06
N LEU A 105 -7.16 -42.38 8.23
CA LEU A 105 -7.79 -41.22 8.82
C LEU A 105 -8.10 -40.22 7.71
N ARG A 106 -9.38 -39.86 7.57
CA ARG A 106 -9.79 -38.83 6.62
C ARG A 106 -9.23 -37.48 7.06
N GLN A 107 -8.54 -36.81 6.16
CA GLN A 107 -8.00 -35.47 6.40
C GLN A 107 -9.12 -34.42 6.32
N CYS A 108 -8.98 -33.34 7.08
CA CYS A 108 -9.97 -32.28 7.15
C CYS A 108 -9.33 -30.92 7.40
N LEU A 109 -10.05 -29.88 7.00
CA LEU A 109 -9.72 -28.48 7.29
C LEU A 109 -10.71 -27.85 8.29
N ASN A 110 -11.93 -28.39 8.37
CA ASN A 110 -12.98 -27.96 9.28
C ASN A 110 -13.99 -29.11 9.49
N ASP A 111 -14.88 -28.95 10.46
CA ASP A 111 -15.84 -29.98 10.88
C ASP A 111 -16.82 -30.37 9.76
N GLN A 112 -17.12 -29.45 8.84
CA GLN A 112 -18.06 -29.72 7.73
C GLN A 112 -17.54 -30.79 6.77
N LEU A 113 -16.21 -30.91 6.63
CA LEU A 113 -15.58 -31.93 5.78
C LEU A 113 -15.66 -33.34 6.35
N CYS A 114 -16.00 -33.48 7.63
CA CYS A 114 -16.11 -34.75 8.33
C CYS A 114 -17.54 -35.31 8.39
N GLY A 115 -18.56 -34.48 8.13
CA GLY A 115 -19.96 -34.90 8.23
C GLY A 115 -20.51 -34.88 9.65
N ALA A 116 -21.80 -35.22 9.80
CA ALA A 116 -22.50 -35.13 11.08
C ALA A 116 -21.95 -36.14 12.11
N GLY A 117 -21.74 -35.68 13.35
CA GLY A 117 -21.20 -36.52 14.44
C GLY A 117 -19.66 -36.57 14.50
N PHE A 118 -18.98 -35.90 13.57
CA PHE A 118 -17.51 -35.86 13.49
C PHE A 118 -16.99 -34.42 13.52
N ILE A 119 -15.78 -34.27 14.05
CA ILE A 119 -15.07 -33.01 14.17
C ILE A 119 -13.69 -33.14 13.54
N CYS A 120 -13.16 -32.02 13.07
CA CYS A 120 -11.80 -31.95 12.56
C CYS A 120 -10.81 -31.72 13.69
N GLU A 121 -10.06 -32.74 14.08
CA GLU A 121 -9.09 -32.66 15.18
C GLU A 121 -7.70 -32.99 14.66
N ALA A 122 -6.76 -32.05 14.86
CA ALA A 122 -5.38 -32.14 14.37
C ALA A 122 -5.28 -32.52 12.86
N GLY A 123 -6.17 -31.97 12.03
CA GLY A 123 -6.20 -32.20 10.58
C GLY A 123 -6.81 -33.54 10.14
N THR A 124 -7.37 -34.32 11.07
CA THR A 124 -8.05 -35.59 10.78
C THR A 124 -9.45 -35.62 11.37
N CYS A 125 -10.40 -36.25 10.68
CA CYS A 125 -11.75 -36.44 11.20
C CYS A 125 -11.76 -37.43 12.36
N ALA A 126 -12.28 -37.00 13.49
CA ALA A 126 -12.50 -37.80 14.68
C ALA A 126 -13.97 -37.69 15.10
N ARG A 127 -14.47 -38.61 15.93
CA ARG A 127 -15.83 -38.47 16.48
C ARG A 127 -15.91 -37.22 17.35
N ALA A 128 -17.08 -36.59 17.38
CA ALA A 128 -17.37 -35.54 18.35
C ALA A 128 -17.07 -36.01 19.78
N GLY A 129 -16.41 -35.16 20.56
CA GLY A 129 -15.97 -35.49 21.91
C GLY A 129 -17.07 -35.45 22.96
N CYS A 130 -18.22 -34.83 22.65
CA CYS A 130 -19.35 -34.69 23.56
C CYS A 130 -20.65 -34.38 22.81
N ALA A 131 -21.79 -34.64 23.45
CA ALA A 131 -23.11 -34.16 23.04
C ALA A 131 -23.74 -33.22 24.10
N THR A 132 -23.31 -33.33 25.35
CA THR A 132 -23.75 -32.50 26.47
C THR A 132 -22.58 -32.22 27.41
N ARG A 133 -22.74 -31.25 28.33
CA ARG A 133 -21.76 -30.97 29.40
C ARG A 133 -21.40 -32.21 30.22
N ALA A 134 -22.32 -33.16 30.40
CA ALA A 134 -22.07 -34.37 31.20
C ALA A 134 -21.03 -35.30 30.58
N ASP A 135 -20.78 -35.19 29.27
CA ASP A 135 -19.75 -35.98 28.57
C ASP A 135 -18.34 -35.38 28.77
N CYS A 136 -18.25 -34.16 29.30
CA CYS A 136 -16.99 -33.44 29.45
C CYS A 136 -16.42 -33.52 30.87
N PRO A 137 -15.07 -33.48 31.01
CA PRO A 137 -14.40 -33.33 32.30
C PRO A 137 -14.90 -32.13 33.11
N SER A 138 -14.67 -32.17 34.42
CA SER A 138 -14.99 -31.04 35.32
C SER A 138 -14.26 -29.77 34.87
N GLY A 139 -14.95 -28.64 34.89
CA GLY A 139 -14.42 -27.36 34.39
C GLY A 139 -14.52 -27.19 32.86
N GLN A 140 -15.14 -28.15 32.16
CA GLN A 140 -15.39 -28.06 30.71
C GLN A 140 -16.88 -28.07 30.38
N TYR A 141 -17.22 -27.57 29.20
CA TYR A 141 -18.56 -27.65 28.63
C TYR A 141 -18.50 -28.15 27.19
N CYS A 142 -19.61 -28.70 26.71
CA CYS A 142 -19.71 -29.21 25.35
C CYS A 142 -20.17 -28.11 24.39
N THR A 143 -19.42 -27.82 23.34
CA THR A 143 -19.73 -26.72 22.41
C THR A 143 -20.97 -26.91 21.54
N SER A 144 -21.37 -28.15 21.27
CA SER A 144 -22.48 -28.49 20.37
C SER A 144 -23.00 -29.89 20.65
N ALA A 145 -24.28 -30.14 20.38
CA ALA A 145 -24.88 -31.47 20.57
C ALA A 145 -24.55 -32.45 19.43
N THR A 146 -24.15 -31.95 18.27
CA THR A 146 -23.93 -32.75 17.05
C THR A 146 -22.46 -32.84 16.62
N ALA A 147 -21.64 -31.88 17.02
CA ALA A 147 -20.21 -31.79 16.71
C ALA A 147 -19.46 -31.19 17.91
N GLY A 148 -19.76 -31.70 19.11
CA GLY A 148 -19.30 -31.13 20.36
C GLY A 148 -17.81 -31.37 20.64
N ARG A 149 -17.16 -30.33 21.16
CA ARG A 149 -15.83 -30.37 21.76
C ARG A 149 -15.94 -29.98 23.22
N CYS A 150 -15.17 -30.63 24.08
CA CYS A 150 -15.06 -30.21 25.46
C CYS A 150 -14.06 -29.06 25.55
N LEU A 151 -14.56 -27.87 25.88
CA LEU A 151 -13.74 -26.68 26.07
C LEU A 151 -13.77 -26.26 27.54
N GLU A 152 -12.62 -25.84 28.05
CA GLU A 152 -12.51 -25.23 29.37
C GLU A 152 -13.26 -23.91 29.42
N TYR A 153 -13.85 -23.61 30.59
CA TYR A 153 -14.45 -22.32 30.86
C TYR A 153 -14.03 -21.82 32.24
N GLN A 154 -13.99 -20.50 32.37
CA GLN A 154 -13.78 -19.84 33.65
C GLN A 154 -15.07 -19.13 34.06
N VAL A 155 -15.64 -19.49 35.21
CA VAL A 155 -16.75 -18.76 35.82
C VAL A 155 -16.25 -17.40 36.30
N CYS A 156 -17.08 -16.37 36.17
CA CYS A 156 -16.72 -15.02 36.56
C CYS A 156 -17.90 -14.29 37.21
N GLY A 157 -17.59 -13.40 38.16
CA GLY A 157 -18.53 -12.41 38.69
C GLY A 157 -18.49 -11.08 37.93
N SER A 158 -17.32 -10.73 37.39
CA SER A 158 -17.03 -9.47 36.73
C SER A 158 -15.98 -9.60 35.61
N ASN A 159 -15.87 -8.59 34.75
CA ASN A 159 -14.88 -8.56 33.67
C ASN A 159 -13.42 -8.55 34.19
N ALA A 160 -13.18 -8.15 35.45
CA ALA A 160 -11.84 -8.08 36.03
C ALA A 160 -11.23 -9.46 36.28
N GLU A 161 -12.05 -10.50 36.35
CA GLU A 161 -11.62 -11.90 36.53
C GLU A 161 -11.21 -12.54 35.20
N CYS A 162 -11.55 -11.91 34.08
CA CYS A 162 -11.38 -12.46 32.74
C CYS A 162 -10.08 -11.98 32.08
N GLY A 163 -9.50 -12.83 31.24
CA GLY A 163 -8.29 -12.50 30.47
C GLY A 163 -8.52 -11.38 29.43
N PRO A 164 -7.45 -10.90 28.78
CA PRO A 164 -7.60 -9.91 27.71
C PRO A 164 -8.54 -10.43 26.61
N ASN A 165 -9.27 -9.52 25.96
CA ASN A 165 -10.23 -9.82 24.89
C ASN A 165 -11.40 -10.74 25.27
N THR A 166 -11.70 -10.85 26.56
CA THR A 166 -12.85 -11.62 27.06
C THR A 166 -13.76 -10.76 27.94
N GLU A 167 -15.04 -11.13 28.00
CA GLU A 167 -16.08 -10.46 28.79
C GLU A 167 -16.81 -11.47 29.66
N CYS A 168 -17.14 -11.06 30.88
CA CYS A 168 -17.91 -11.86 31.82
C CYS A 168 -19.41 -11.79 31.51
N ARG A 169 -19.91 -12.79 30.78
CA ARG A 169 -21.32 -12.83 30.38
C ARG A 169 -21.89 -14.25 30.38
N ALA A 170 -23.21 -14.30 30.51
CA ALA A 170 -24.01 -15.50 30.30
C ALA A 170 -24.17 -15.77 28.79
N PHE A 171 -24.53 -17.00 28.41
CA PHE A 171 -24.90 -17.30 27.03
C PHE A 171 -26.24 -16.65 26.66
N THR A 172 -26.36 -16.17 25.43
CA THR A 172 -27.64 -15.67 24.91
C THR A 172 -28.65 -16.81 24.79
N SER A 173 -29.94 -16.51 24.95
CA SER A 173 -31.02 -17.49 24.76
C SER A 173 -30.93 -18.11 23.36
N GLY A 174 -30.81 -19.45 23.28
CA GLY A 174 -30.71 -20.19 22.02
C GLY A 174 -29.29 -20.50 21.54
N THR A 175 -28.26 -19.86 22.10
CA THR A 175 -26.83 -20.20 21.85
C THR A 175 -26.21 -20.94 23.01
N CYS A 176 -27.03 -21.37 23.97
CA CYS A 176 -26.55 -22.02 25.18
C CYS A 176 -26.06 -23.44 24.86
N PRO A 177 -24.85 -23.81 25.31
CA PRO A 177 -24.33 -25.13 25.06
C PRO A 177 -25.19 -26.23 25.72
N PRO A 178 -25.33 -27.42 25.10
CA PRO A 178 -26.21 -28.48 25.57
C PRO A 178 -25.82 -28.97 26.98
N GLY A 179 -26.78 -28.93 27.90
CA GLY A 179 -26.58 -29.32 29.31
C GLY A 179 -25.77 -28.31 30.14
N PHE A 180 -25.46 -27.13 29.60
CA PHE A 180 -24.84 -26.04 30.36
C PHE A 180 -25.90 -25.17 31.04
N ASP A 181 -25.58 -24.61 32.22
CA ASP A 181 -26.46 -23.63 32.88
C ASP A 181 -26.26 -22.25 32.25
N CYS A 182 -27.20 -21.83 31.41
CA CYS A 182 -27.11 -20.59 30.66
C CYS A 182 -27.09 -19.33 31.54
N ALA A 183 -27.55 -19.41 32.79
CA ALA A 183 -27.49 -18.30 33.73
C ALA A 183 -26.09 -18.08 34.31
N THR A 184 -25.23 -19.11 34.25
CA THR A 184 -23.83 -19.01 34.70
C THR A 184 -23.06 -18.08 33.76
N LYS A 185 -22.46 -17.03 34.35
CA LYS A 185 -21.55 -16.14 33.62
C LYS A 185 -20.17 -16.78 33.55
N ILE A 186 -19.63 -16.79 32.35
CA ILE A 186 -18.27 -17.26 32.09
C ILE A 186 -17.50 -16.19 31.32
N CYS A 187 -16.17 -16.26 31.38
CA CYS A 187 -15.33 -15.45 30.51
C CYS A 187 -15.47 -15.94 29.07
N GLN A 188 -16.12 -15.15 28.22
CA GLN A 188 -16.31 -15.44 26.80
C GLN A 188 -15.47 -14.49 25.95
N GLU A 189 -14.91 -14.98 24.86
CA GLU A 189 -14.19 -14.16 23.86
C GLU A 189 -15.13 -13.07 23.31
N LEU A 190 -14.59 -11.86 23.17
CA LEU A 190 -15.26 -10.75 22.49
C LEU A 190 -15.46 -11.08 21.00
N PRO A 191 -16.45 -10.49 20.31
CA PRO A 191 -16.62 -10.69 18.89
C PRO A 191 -15.35 -10.31 18.13
N ARG A 192 -14.95 -11.16 17.17
CA ARG A 192 -13.79 -10.88 16.32
C ARG A 192 -14.09 -9.76 15.34
N CYS A 193 -13.06 -8.98 15.03
CA CYS A 193 -13.14 -7.88 14.09
C CYS A 193 -11.81 -7.70 13.35
N LEU A 194 -11.90 -7.04 12.21
CA LEU A 194 -10.76 -6.54 11.46
C LEU A 194 -10.72 -5.01 11.54
N LEU A 195 -11.87 -4.36 11.35
CA LEU A 195 -12.04 -2.92 11.36
C LEU A 195 -13.09 -2.50 12.40
N ASP A 196 -13.10 -1.20 12.70
CA ASP A 196 -14.08 -0.59 13.61
C ASP A 196 -15.52 -0.74 13.13
N SER A 197 -15.74 -0.93 11.83
CA SER A 197 -17.03 -1.17 11.20
C SER A 197 -17.58 -2.59 11.40
N ASP A 198 -16.72 -3.55 11.78
CA ASP A 198 -17.17 -4.91 12.11
C ASP A 198 -17.83 -4.96 13.50
N CYS A 199 -17.66 -3.90 14.30
CA CYS A 199 -18.16 -3.80 15.66
C CYS A 199 -19.49 -3.06 15.74
N SER A 200 -20.42 -3.57 16.54
CA SER A 200 -21.73 -2.95 16.75
C SER A 200 -21.66 -1.74 17.69
N GLY A 201 -22.48 -0.72 17.45
CA GLY A 201 -22.60 0.45 18.31
C GLY A 201 -21.31 1.28 18.41
N ALA A 202 -20.93 1.67 19.63
CA ALA A 202 -19.73 2.46 19.92
C ALA A 202 -18.47 1.60 20.16
N ALA A 203 -18.58 0.28 20.04
CA ALA A 203 -17.42 -0.61 20.16
C ALA A 203 -16.40 -0.34 19.04
N TYR A 204 -15.14 -0.63 19.32
CA TYR A 204 -14.03 -0.42 18.39
C TYR A 204 -13.16 -1.66 18.31
N CYS A 205 -12.54 -1.87 17.15
CA CYS A 205 -11.71 -3.04 16.93
C CYS A 205 -10.30 -2.81 17.49
N ARG A 206 -9.79 -3.72 18.32
CA ARG A 206 -8.41 -3.70 18.79
C ARG A 206 -7.98 -5.13 19.09
N ASP A 207 -6.76 -5.48 18.70
CA ASP A 207 -6.20 -6.81 18.90
C ASP A 207 -7.14 -7.90 18.33
N SER A 208 -7.72 -7.62 17.15
CA SER A 208 -8.71 -8.44 16.44
C SER A 208 -10.04 -8.72 17.18
N HIS A 209 -10.36 -7.94 18.23
CA HIS A 209 -11.59 -8.08 19.01
C HIS A 209 -12.34 -6.74 19.19
N CYS A 210 -13.67 -6.80 19.18
CA CYS A 210 -14.52 -5.65 19.44
C CYS A 210 -14.49 -5.29 20.92
N GLN A 211 -13.68 -4.29 21.24
CA GLN A 211 -13.59 -3.73 22.58
C GLN A 211 -14.83 -2.89 22.88
N PRO A 212 -15.37 -2.99 24.11
CA PRO A 212 -16.43 -2.10 24.56
C PRO A 212 -15.99 -0.63 24.44
N GLY A 213 -16.91 0.21 23.96
CA GLY A 213 -16.71 1.65 23.85
C GLY A 213 -17.98 2.40 24.21
N SER A 214 -17.83 3.68 24.56
CA SER A 214 -18.95 4.58 24.86
C SER A 214 -19.18 5.55 23.70
N VAL A 215 -20.45 5.94 23.53
CA VAL A 215 -20.83 7.04 22.65
C VAL A 215 -20.33 8.35 23.25
N CYS A 216 -19.86 9.25 22.41
CA CYS A 216 -19.41 10.58 22.80
C CYS A 216 -19.75 11.61 21.71
N THR A 217 -19.72 12.88 22.09
CA THR A 217 -19.80 14.06 21.23
C THR A 217 -18.51 14.87 21.27
N ASP A 218 -17.76 14.76 22.36
CA ASP A 218 -16.43 15.35 22.53
C ASP A 218 -15.56 14.50 23.48
N SER A 219 -14.26 14.78 23.50
CA SER A 219 -13.28 13.94 24.21
C SER A 219 -13.36 14.04 25.74
N SER A 220 -14.05 15.04 26.31
CA SER A 220 -14.21 15.14 27.77
C SER A 220 -15.13 14.07 28.36
N GLN A 221 -15.96 13.45 27.52
CA GLN A 221 -16.85 12.34 27.89
C GLN A 221 -16.14 10.98 27.86
N CYS A 222 -14.91 10.93 27.36
CA CYS A 222 -14.13 9.71 27.28
C CYS A 222 -13.23 9.57 28.53
N ALA A 223 -12.97 8.32 28.93
CA ALA A 223 -12.00 8.05 29.99
C ALA A 223 -10.60 8.57 29.62
N SER A 224 -9.73 8.82 30.62
CA SER A 224 -8.34 9.20 30.38
C SER A 224 -7.65 8.25 29.39
N GLY A 225 -6.94 8.83 28.42
CA GLY A 225 -6.28 8.07 27.35
C GLY A 225 -7.19 7.73 26.16
N PHE A 226 -8.44 8.18 26.15
CA PHE A 226 -9.36 8.04 25.02
C PHE A 226 -9.71 9.40 24.41
N THR A 227 -10.14 9.37 23.15
CA THR A 227 -10.52 10.55 22.38
C THR A 227 -11.81 10.27 21.63
N CYS A 228 -12.68 11.27 21.54
CA CYS A 228 -13.91 11.13 20.78
C CYS A 228 -13.65 11.29 19.29
N VAL A 229 -13.92 10.24 18.51
CA VAL A 229 -13.80 10.24 17.04
C VAL A 229 -15.03 9.57 16.47
N ALA A 230 -15.71 10.16 15.48
CA ALA A 230 -16.91 9.57 14.86
C ALA A 230 -17.95 9.04 15.89
N SER A 231 -18.21 9.84 16.92
CA SER A 231 -19.14 9.54 18.04
C SER A 231 -18.79 8.31 18.89
N ARG A 232 -17.53 7.88 18.92
CA ARG A 232 -17.04 6.77 19.76
C ARG A 232 -15.76 7.16 20.52
N CYS A 233 -15.67 6.75 21.77
CA CYS A 233 -14.43 6.84 22.54
C CYS A 233 -13.47 5.75 22.10
N VAL A 234 -12.38 6.13 21.45
CA VAL A 234 -11.31 5.23 20.98
C VAL A 234 -9.98 5.58 21.65
N PRO A 235 -9.04 4.63 21.77
CA PRO A 235 -7.72 4.92 22.32
C PRO A 235 -7.09 6.12 21.61
N GLY A 236 -6.67 7.10 22.42
CA GLY A 236 -6.07 8.34 21.99
C GLY A 236 -4.57 8.37 22.24
N GLY A 237 -4.00 9.53 21.99
CA GLY A 237 -2.57 9.85 22.12
C GLY A 237 -2.33 11.23 21.54
N CYS A 238 -1.09 11.70 21.57
CA CYS A 238 -0.75 12.89 20.82
C CYS A 238 -0.89 12.60 19.31
N ARG A 239 -1.38 13.58 18.58
CA ARG A 239 -1.71 13.53 17.15
C ARG A 239 -0.81 14.48 16.33
N GLY A 240 -0.06 15.34 17.00
CA GLY A 240 1.07 16.12 16.49
C GLY A 240 1.85 16.77 17.62
N HIS A 241 2.98 17.40 17.32
CA HIS A 241 3.83 18.03 18.34
C HIS A 241 3.12 19.14 19.13
N ALA A 242 2.16 19.81 18.52
CA ALA A 242 1.36 20.87 19.15
C ALA A 242 0.50 20.38 20.33
N ASP A 243 0.31 19.06 20.48
CA ASP A 243 -0.45 18.47 21.58
C ASP A 243 0.40 18.29 22.86
N CYS A 244 1.72 18.46 22.77
CA CYS A 244 2.66 18.20 23.85
C CYS A 244 3.13 19.49 24.53
N ALA A 245 3.59 19.36 25.79
CA ALA A 245 4.13 20.49 26.54
C ALA A 245 5.46 20.98 25.94
N SER A 246 5.90 22.17 26.35
CA SER A 246 7.21 22.71 25.94
C SER A 246 8.34 21.75 26.34
N GLY A 247 9.27 21.48 25.41
CA GLY A 247 10.36 20.52 25.61
C GLY A 247 10.00 19.05 25.32
N GLU A 248 8.73 18.78 25.00
CA GLU A 248 8.26 17.46 24.58
C GLU A 248 7.89 17.46 23.10
N ALA A 249 7.94 16.27 22.49
CA ALA A 249 7.46 16.05 21.14
C ALA A 249 6.53 14.84 21.09
N CYS A 250 5.56 14.90 20.20
CA CYS A 250 4.74 13.74 19.88
C CYS A 250 5.57 12.73 19.08
N THR A 251 5.99 11.65 19.74
CA THR A 251 6.76 10.56 19.14
C THR A 251 6.01 9.25 19.37
N ASP A 252 5.73 8.52 18.29
CA ASP A 252 5.06 7.22 18.41
C ASP A 252 3.70 7.29 19.17
N GLY A 253 3.00 8.42 19.05
CA GLY A 253 1.67 8.65 19.63
C GLY A 253 1.68 9.02 21.11
N ALA A 254 2.85 9.20 21.72
CA ALA A 254 2.99 9.69 23.09
C ALA A 254 3.83 10.97 23.15
N CYS A 255 3.45 11.91 24.03
CA CYS A 255 4.32 13.02 24.38
C CYS A 255 5.50 12.50 25.18
N ARG A 256 6.70 12.71 24.65
CA ARG A 256 7.95 12.31 25.31
C ARG A 256 8.86 13.52 25.44
N PRO A 257 9.65 13.63 26.51
CA PRO A 257 10.73 14.61 26.58
C PRO A 257 11.89 14.21 25.65
N ALA A 258 12.73 15.18 25.31
CA ALA A 258 13.95 14.93 24.55
C ALA A 258 14.85 13.90 25.28
N PRO A 259 15.47 12.96 24.55
CA PRO A 259 16.37 11.98 25.17
C PRO A 259 17.62 12.67 25.72
N PRO A 260 18.19 12.17 26.84
CA PRO A 260 19.50 12.64 27.31
C PRO A 260 20.56 12.50 26.22
N ALA A 261 21.46 13.48 26.11
CA ALA A 261 22.47 13.52 25.05
C ALA A 261 23.37 12.27 25.00
N ALA A 262 23.62 11.64 26.16
CA ALA A 262 24.39 10.41 26.28
C ALA A 262 23.70 9.17 25.65
N ASN A 263 22.39 9.23 25.44
CA ASN A 263 21.61 8.14 24.86
C ASN A 263 21.44 8.27 23.34
N ILE A 264 21.82 9.41 22.76
CA ILE A 264 21.75 9.67 21.33
C ILE A 264 22.94 8.96 20.66
N VAL A 265 22.65 8.06 19.72
CA VAL A 265 23.68 7.28 18.99
C VAL A 265 23.81 7.63 17.52
N SER A 266 22.77 8.21 16.94
CA SER A 266 22.85 8.78 15.59
C SER A 266 21.87 9.93 15.42
N ILE A 267 22.06 10.70 14.36
CA ILE A 267 21.24 11.86 14.03
C ILE A 267 20.98 11.92 12.53
N ALA A 268 19.85 12.52 12.15
CA ALA A 268 19.54 12.86 10.77
C ALA A 268 19.20 14.34 10.64
N LEU A 269 19.68 14.96 9.57
CA LEU A 269 19.42 16.36 9.22
C LEU A 269 18.58 16.44 7.94
N THR A 270 17.64 17.37 7.88
CA THR A 270 16.83 17.66 6.69
C THR A 270 16.44 19.15 6.63
N PRO A 271 16.42 19.80 5.46
CA PRO A 271 16.99 19.31 4.19
C PRO A 271 18.53 19.26 4.25
N ARG A 272 19.14 18.34 3.48
CA ARG A 272 20.61 18.28 3.34
C ARG A 272 21.19 19.17 2.25
N VAL A 273 20.34 19.62 1.33
CA VAL A 273 20.73 20.49 0.22
C VAL A 273 19.64 21.53 0.01
N ALA A 274 20.03 22.79 -0.12
CA ALA A 274 19.13 23.86 -0.50
C ALA A 274 19.88 24.95 -1.28
N THR A 275 19.17 25.58 -2.21
CA THR A 275 19.61 26.80 -2.90
C THR A 275 18.78 27.96 -2.34
N LEU A 276 19.45 29.04 -1.97
CA LEU A 276 18.87 30.22 -1.33
C LEU A 276 19.35 31.47 -2.07
N VAL A 277 18.57 32.53 -2.02
CA VAL A 277 18.98 33.89 -2.40
C VAL A 277 19.31 34.67 -1.13
N VAL A 278 20.24 35.62 -1.19
CA VAL A 278 20.49 36.54 -0.06
C VAL A 278 19.18 37.15 0.45
N GLY A 279 18.92 37.01 1.75
CA GLY A 279 17.66 37.41 2.40
C GLY A 279 16.70 36.25 2.67
N ASP A 280 16.84 35.11 1.99
CA ASP A 280 16.00 33.94 2.21
C ASP A 280 16.24 33.29 3.57
N THR A 281 15.24 32.52 3.99
CA THR A 281 15.33 31.65 5.16
C THR A 281 14.96 30.22 4.84
N THR A 282 15.58 29.28 5.55
CA THR A 282 15.20 27.87 5.55
C THR A 282 15.39 27.27 6.93
N ARG A 283 14.61 26.25 7.28
CA ARG A 283 14.71 25.59 8.58
C ARG A 283 15.32 24.21 8.41
N LEU A 284 16.44 23.99 9.08
CA LEU A 284 17.04 22.67 9.25
C LEU A 284 16.39 21.97 10.45
N SER A 285 15.90 20.75 10.24
CA SER A 285 15.35 19.87 11.27
C SER A 285 16.34 18.76 11.61
N LEU A 286 16.59 18.57 12.90
CA LEU A 286 17.50 17.58 13.43
C LEU A 286 16.69 16.51 14.18
N VAL A 287 16.85 15.25 13.78
CA VAL A 287 16.21 14.10 14.45
C VAL A 287 17.29 13.27 15.13
N ALA A 288 17.12 13.02 16.42
CA ALA A 288 17.96 12.13 17.22
C ALA A 288 17.43 10.70 17.19
N PHE A 289 18.33 9.73 17.24
CA PHE A 289 18.01 8.31 17.40
C PHE A 289 18.75 7.73 18.60
N THR A 290 18.06 6.91 19.39
CA THR A 290 18.57 6.30 20.62
C THR A 290 18.84 4.80 20.43
N LEU A 291 19.59 4.20 21.38
CA LEU A 291 19.98 2.78 21.35
C LEU A 291 18.81 1.80 21.27
N ASP A 292 17.68 2.15 21.87
CA ASP A 292 16.44 1.38 21.85
C ASP A 292 15.66 1.54 20.52
N GLY A 293 16.21 2.29 19.56
CA GLY A 293 15.63 2.52 18.25
C GLY A 293 14.51 3.57 18.24
N ALA A 294 14.29 4.30 19.34
CA ALA A 294 13.39 5.45 19.34
C ALA A 294 14.01 6.64 18.59
N SER A 295 13.15 7.52 18.11
CA SER A 295 13.55 8.76 17.43
C SER A 295 12.88 9.96 18.08
N PHE A 296 13.53 11.12 17.98
CA PHE A 296 13.06 12.36 18.58
C PHE A 296 13.45 13.58 17.74
N PRO A 297 12.50 14.43 17.30
CA PRO A 297 12.81 15.68 16.61
C PRO A 297 13.28 16.72 17.64
N LEU A 298 14.54 17.14 17.53
CA LEU A 298 15.14 18.09 18.45
C LEU A 298 14.66 19.51 18.13
N SER A 299 14.20 20.22 19.16
CA SER A 299 13.85 21.64 19.05
C SER A 299 15.07 22.55 18.95
N GLU A 300 16.21 22.09 19.48
CA GLU A 300 17.48 22.84 19.51
C GLU A 300 18.67 21.94 19.17
N GLY A 301 19.72 22.56 18.62
CA GLY A 301 21.00 21.93 18.33
C GLY A 301 22.13 22.95 18.24
N ASN A 302 23.36 22.45 18.18
CA ASN A 302 24.55 23.24 17.89
C ASN A 302 24.79 23.21 16.38
N PHE A 303 24.63 24.37 15.75
CA PHE A 303 24.86 24.56 14.33
C PHE A 303 26.06 25.46 14.09
N SER A 304 26.88 25.13 13.09
CA SER A 304 28.00 25.95 12.67
C SER A 304 28.08 26.02 11.15
N ALA A 305 28.09 27.25 10.62
CA ALA A 305 28.27 27.53 9.20
C ALA A 305 29.76 27.57 8.86
N LEU A 306 30.16 26.72 7.91
CA LEU A 306 31.54 26.56 7.45
C LEU A 306 31.63 26.79 5.95
N ASP A 307 32.73 27.36 5.48
CA ASP A 307 33.04 27.46 4.06
C ASP A 307 33.59 26.13 3.50
N SER A 308 33.97 26.13 2.23
CA SER A 308 34.55 24.95 1.56
C SER A 308 35.88 24.48 2.19
N SER A 309 36.64 25.39 2.83
CA SER A 309 37.89 25.09 3.55
C SER A 309 37.67 24.56 4.98
N GLY A 310 36.44 24.65 5.50
CA GLY A 310 36.11 24.27 6.87
C GLY A 310 36.27 25.42 7.88
N SER A 311 36.49 26.65 7.42
CA SER A 311 36.55 27.84 8.27
C SER A 311 35.16 28.42 8.50
N PRO A 312 34.90 29.14 9.62
CA PRO A 312 33.60 29.78 9.84
C PRO A 312 33.21 30.70 8.68
N SER A 313 31.98 30.54 8.18
CA SER A 313 31.45 31.33 7.07
C SER A 313 30.39 32.32 7.55
N GLY A 314 30.51 33.57 7.09
CA GLY A 314 29.50 34.63 7.29
C GLY A 314 28.39 34.64 6.24
N ALA A 315 28.40 33.72 5.28
CA ALA A 315 27.43 33.70 4.18
C ALA A 315 26.01 33.28 4.61
N VAL A 316 25.86 32.65 5.77
CA VAL A 316 24.58 32.41 6.42
C VAL A 316 24.71 32.64 7.92
N THR A 317 23.60 32.99 8.57
CA THR A 317 23.44 32.84 10.02
C THR A 317 22.59 31.62 10.30
N VAL A 318 22.83 30.95 11.43
CA VAL A 318 22.05 29.80 11.87
C VAL A 318 21.79 29.88 13.37
N SER A 319 20.51 29.79 13.76
CA SER A 319 20.08 29.79 15.16
C SER A 319 20.16 28.39 15.79
N SER A 320 20.02 28.31 17.12
CA SER A 320 19.94 27.02 17.85
C SER A 320 18.74 26.17 17.41
N SER A 321 17.66 26.78 16.93
CA SER A 321 16.48 26.05 16.41
C SER A 321 16.63 25.60 14.95
N GLY A 322 17.81 25.77 14.35
CA GLY A 322 18.10 25.40 12.96
C GLY A 322 17.52 26.35 11.91
N LEU A 323 17.01 27.54 12.30
CA LEU A 323 16.61 28.56 11.33
C LEU A 323 17.87 29.20 10.73
N VAL A 324 18.01 29.06 9.41
CA VAL A 324 19.10 29.62 8.61
C VAL A 324 18.60 30.85 7.88
N THR A 325 19.41 31.92 7.86
CA THR A 325 19.17 33.12 7.05
C THR A 325 20.37 33.35 6.13
N ALA A 326 20.12 33.50 4.83
CA ALA A 326 21.13 33.77 3.82
C ALA A 326 21.59 35.24 3.87
N VAL A 327 22.91 35.46 3.97
CA VAL A 327 23.52 36.78 4.20
C VAL A 327 24.39 37.22 3.03
N SER A 328 25.24 36.35 2.50
CA SER A 328 26.09 36.65 1.35
C SER A 328 26.22 35.46 0.43
N ALA A 329 26.47 35.72 -0.86
CA ALA A 329 26.64 34.67 -1.84
C ALA A 329 27.81 33.73 -1.50
N GLY A 330 27.66 32.45 -1.83
CA GLY A 330 28.66 31.42 -1.61
C GLY A 330 28.07 30.06 -1.25
N THR A 331 28.91 29.03 -1.31
CA THR A 331 28.53 27.68 -0.86
C THR A 331 28.96 27.49 0.60
N VAL A 332 28.02 27.10 1.45
CA VAL A 332 28.22 26.92 2.90
C VAL A 332 27.85 25.51 3.29
N ARG A 333 28.66 24.88 4.14
CA ARG A 333 28.30 23.66 4.86
C ARG A 333 27.83 24.04 6.26
N VAL A 334 26.60 23.67 6.61
CA VAL A 334 26.09 23.82 7.98
C VAL A 334 26.23 22.47 8.68
N GLN A 335 27.17 22.40 9.62
CA GLN A 335 27.32 21.26 10.52
C GLN A 335 26.30 21.36 11.65
N ALA A 336 25.63 20.25 11.95
CA ALA A 336 24.62 20.14 12.99
C ALA A 336 24.95 18.98 13.94
N ARG A 337 24.89 19.23 15.24
CA ARG A 337 24.98 18.21 16.29
C ARG A 337 24.13 18.59 17.50
N PRO A 338 23.54 17.63 18.24
CA PRO A 338 22.90 17.93 19.51
C PRO A 338 23.93 18.43 20.53
N ALA A 339 23.52 19.30 21.44
CA ALA A 339 24.38 19.73 22.53
C ALA A 339 24.71 18.57 23.47
N GLY A 340 26.01 18.36 23.75
CA GLY A 340 26.49 17.32 24.68
C GLY A 340 26.44 15.88 24.17
N ALA A 341 25.98 15.62 22.94
CA ALA A 341 25.93 14.27 22.38
C ALA A 341 27.25 13.90 21.69
N ALA A 342 27.73 12.68 21.95
CA ALA A 342 28.97 12.15 21.36
C ALA A 342 28.69 11.44 20.00
N VAL A 343 28.01 12.14 19.08
CA VAL A 343 27.68 11.64 17.74
C VAL A 343 28.40 12.45 16.66
N SER A 344 28.70 11.80 15.53
CA SER A 344 29.26 12.48 14.37
C SER A 344 28.29 13.56 13.86
N PRO A 345 28.76 14.79 13.61
CA PRO A 345 27.91 15.85 13.07
C PRO A 345 27.36 15.46 11.71
N GLN A 346 26.14 15.93 11.40
CA GLN A 346 25.56 15.84 10.07
C GLN A 346 25.69 17.19 9.37
N GLU A 347 25.77 17.16 8.05
CA GLU A 347 25.99 18.36 7.24
C GLU A 347 24.84 18.61 6.27
N ALA A 348 24.49 19.89 6.12
CA ALA A 348 23.70 20.40 5.01
C ALA A 348 24.56 21.31 4.14
N THR A 349 24.49 21.16 2.82
CA THR A 349 25.14 22.03 1.85
C THR A 349 24.15 23.05 1.33
N LEU A 350 24.44 24.34 1.55
CA LEU A 350 23.62 25.45 1.11
C LEU A 350 24.36 26.23 0.02
N THR A 351 23.68 26.50 -1.08
CA THR A 351 24.18 27.40 -2.14
C THR A 351 23.44 28.72 -2.02
N VAL A 352 24.14 29.77 -1.58
CA VAL A 352 23.58 31.12 -1.48
C VAL A 352 23.93 31.90 -2.74
N LEU A 353 22.93 32.39 -3.43
CA LEU A 353 23.04 33.21 -4.62
C LEU A 353 22.90 34.69 -4.26
N PRO A 354 23.60 35.60 -4.96
CA PRO A 354 23.44 37.03 -4.72
C PRO A 354 22.01 37.48 -5.06
N ALA A 355 21.58 38.59 -4.47
CA ALA A 355 20.34 39.24 -4.88
C ALA A 355 20.42 39.64 -6.37
N LEU A 356 19.32 39.45 -7.10
CA LEU A 356 19.26 39.78 -8.52
C LEU A 356 19.02 41.29 -8.71
N GLU A 357 20.02 42.02 -9.20
CA GLU A 357 19.91 43.48 -9.40
C GLU A 357 19.10 43.83 -10.67
N SER A 358 19.43 43.23 -11.81
CA SER A 358 18.82 43.53 -13.12
C SER A 358 18.62 42.26 -13.95
N GLY A 359 17.73 42.32 -14.95
CA GLY A 359 17.45 41.20 -15.84
C GLY A 359 16.69 40.06 -15.15
N ARG A 360 16.93 38.84 -15.63
CA ARG A 360 16.35 37.59 -15.09
C ARG A 360 17.43 36.55 -14.81
N ARG A 361 17.14 35.64 -13.90
CA ARG A 361 17.97 34.49 -13.54
C ARG A 361 17.13 33.21 -13.62
N LEU A 362 17.69 32.16 -14.16
CA LEU A 362 17.17 30.80 -14.06
C LEU A 362 18.14 29.96 -13.23
N ILE A 363 17.61 29.13 -12.34
CA ILE A 363 18.35 28.19 -11.52
C ILE A 363 17.84 26.79 -11.83
N VAL A 364 18.75 25.91 -12.21
CA VAL A 364 18.46 24.52 -12.52
C VAL A 364 19.05 23.61 -11.45
N VAL A 365 18.19 22.79 -10.87
CA VAL A 365 18.56 21.81 -9.84
C VAL A 365 18.04 20.43 -10.20
N ASP A 366 18.66 19.40 -9.66
CA ASP A 366 18.16 18.03 -9.74
C ASP A 366 16.99 17.86 -8.75
N ALA A 367 15.85 17.37 -9.23
CA ALA A 367 14.64 17.26 -8.41
C ALA A 367 14.77 16.24 -7.26
N ALA A 368 15.62 15.23 -7.41
CA ALA A 368 15.80 14.12 -6.47
C ALA A 368 16.82 14.46 -5.36
N SER A 369 17.95 15.04 -5.73
CA SER A 369 19.07 15.38 -4.85
C SER A 369 19.08 16.84 -4.42
N ARG A 370 18.31 17.71 -5.10
CA ARG A 370 18.23 19.16 -4.90
C ARG A 370 19.52 19.92 -5.18
N ARG A 371 20.51 19.25 -5.77
CA ARG A 371 21.80 19.86 -6.09
C ARG A 371 21.70 20.68 -7.37
N PRO A 372 22.40 21.82 -7.48
CA PRO A 372 22.50 22.53 -8.74
C PRO A 372 23.10 21.68 -9.87
N ILE A 373 22.60 21.85 -11.08
CA ILE A 373 23.09 21.14 -12.27
C ILE A 373 23.81 22.14 -13.19
N ALA A 374 25.11 21.91 -13.39
CA ALA A 374 25.93 22.70 -14.31
C ALA A 374 25.82 22.19 -15.76
N GLY A 375 26.04 23.07 -16.74
CA GLY A 375 26.09 22.72 -18.16
C GLY A 375 24.72 22.42 -18.79
N VAL A 376 23.61 22.74 -18.12
CA VAL A 376 22.27 22.64 -18.69
C VAL A 376 22.07 23.80 -19.67
N GLU A 377 21.61 23.51 -20.88
CA GLU A 377 21.24 24.54 -21.84
C GLU A 377 19.86 25.11 -21.48
N VAL A 378 19.77 26.43 -21.46
CA VAL A 378 18.56 27.17 -21.14
C VAL A 378 18.22 28.11 -22.29
N LEU A 379 17.10 27.85 -22.97
CA LEU A 379 16.55 28.75 -23.97
C LEU A 379 15.59 29.72 -23.30
N GLY A 380 15.90 31.01 -23.36
CA GLY A 380 15.06 32.10 -22.87
C GLY A 380 14.40 32.87 -24.01
N CYS A 381 13.17 33.32 -23.78
CA CYS A 381 12.45 34.26 -24.64
C CYS A 381 11.91 35.43 -23.81
N ASP A 382 12.44 36.64 -24.04
CA ASP A 382 11.92 37.86 -23.41
C ASP A 382 10.66 38.33 -24.14
N ALA A 383 9.64 38.75 -23.38
CA ALA A 383 8.33 39.16 -23.91
C ALA A 383 7.77 38.18 -24.97
N PRO A 384 7.54 36.91 -24.60
CA PRO A 384 7.11 35.87 -25.55
C PRO A 384 5.80 36.27 -26.26
N PRO A 385 5.70 36.05 -27.59
CA PRO A 385 4.49 36.39 -28.33
C PRO A 385 3.33 35.46 -27.97
N THR A 386 2.09 35.91 -28.22
CA THR A 386 0.88 35.10 -28.00
C THR A 386 0.79 33.91 -28.95
N SER A 387 1.45 33.97 -30.11
CA SER A 387 1.48 32.91 -31.11
C SER A 387 2.77 32.99 -31.95
N GLY A 388 3.26 31.84 -32.41
CA GLY A 388 4.48 31.75 -33.22
C GLY A 388 5.76 31.57 -32.39
N PRO A 389 6.90 31.29 -33.05
CA PRO A 389 8.18 31.09 -32.38
C PRO A 389 8.69 32.34 -31.68
N CYS A 390 9.62 32.17 -30.73
CA CYS A 390 10.29 33.30 -30.12
C CYS A 390 11.04 34.12 -31.20
N PRO A 391 10.85 35.45 -31.30
CA PRO A 391 11.51 36.24 -32.34
C PRO A 391 13.03 36.31 -32.18
N ALA A 392 13.53 36.36 -30.94
CA ALA A 392 14.95 36.48 -30.62
C ALA A 392 15.28 35.64 -29.38
N PRO A 393 15.29 34.30 -29.49
CA PRO A 393 15.62 33.45 -28.36
C PRO A 393 17.10 33.58 -28.00
N VAL A 394 17.40 33.49 -26.70
CA VAL A 394 18.77 33.50 -26.18
C VAL A 394 19.03 32.19 -25.47
N THR A 395 20.13 31.51 -25.81
CA THR A 395 20.57 30.30 -25.11
C THR A 395 21.72 30.61 -24.18
N VAL A 396 21.62 30.17 -22.93
CA VAL A 396 22.69 30.30 -21.91
C VAL A 396 22.87 28.94 -21.25
N THR A 397 24.11 28.58 -20.91
CA THR A 397 24.41 27.36 -20.15
C THR A 397 24.52 27.65 -18.67
N THR A 398 24.05 26.73 -17.83
CA THR A 398 24.15 26.91 -16.37
C THR A 398 25.59 26.76 -15.87
N ASP A 399 25.96 27.57 -14.89
CA ASP A 399 27.25 27.49 -14.20
C ASP A 399 27.28 26.39 -13.11
N ALA A 400 28.36 26.33 -12.32
CA ALA A 400 28.52 25.37 -11.24
C ALA A 400 27.47 25.50 -10.10
N ALA A 401 26.83 26.67 -9.98
CA ALA A 401 25.73 26.91 -9.05
C ALA A 401 24.37 26.67 -9.71
N GLY A 402 24.34 26.09 -10.92
CA GLY A 402 23.12 25.81 -11.69
C GLY A 402 22.49 27.06 -12.27
N VAL A 403 23.21 28.19 -12.34
CA VAL A 403 22.65 29.50 -12.69
C VAL A 403 22.86 29.80 -14.18
N ALA A 404 21.80 30.22 -14.85
CA ALA A 404 21.85 30.89 -16.15
C ALA A 404 21.31 32.33 -16.01
N LEU A 405 22.13 33.32 -16.38
CA LEU A 405 21.77 34.75 -16.27
C LEU A 405 21.34 35.33 -17.62
N PHE A 406 20.25 36.09 -17.58
CA PHE A 406 19.65 36.79 -18.72
C PHE A 406 19.57 38.29 -18.42
N PRO A 407 20.71 39.02 -18.43
CA PRO A 407 20.76 40.42 -18.01
C PRO A 407 19.92 41.34 -18.91
N GLY A 408 19.77 41.00 -20.20
CA GLY A 408 18.99 41.78 -21.15
C GLY A 408 17.47 41.56 -21.08
N PHE A 409 17.00 40.62 -20.27
CA PHE A 409 15.57 40.26 -20.23
C PHE A 409 14.85 41.21 -19.28
N THR A 410 14.17 42.20 -19.84
CA THR A 410 13.51 43.29 -19.10
C THR A 410 12.01 43.36 -19.37
N GLY A 411 11.49 42.48 -20.25
CA GLY A 411 10.06 42.34 -20.51
C GLY A 411 9.28 41.97 -19.25
N ALA A 412 7.99 42.32 -19.25
CA ALA A 412 7.07 42.03 -18.14
C ALA A 412 6.99 40.52 -17.82
N THR A 413 7.12 39.69 -18.85
CA THR A 413 7.13 38.23 -18.75
C THR A 413 8.23 37.63 -19.61
N ALA A 414 8.74 36.46 -19.23
CA ALA A 414 9.66 35.67 -20.05
C ALA A 414 9.28 34.18 -20.03
N SER A 415 9.65 33.45 -21.07
CA SER A 415 9.56 31.98 -21.11
C SER A 415 10.95 31.38 -21.06
N PHE A 416 11.10 30.25 -20.37
CA PHE A 416 12.36 29.52 -20.29
C PHE A 416 12.12 28.03 -20.56
N SER A 417 13.10 27.38 -21.18
CA SER A 417 13.15 25.93 -21.42
C SER A 417 14.54 25.42 -21.07
N ALA A 418 14.62 24.59 -20.05
CA ALA A 418 15.87 23.98 -19.57
C ALA A 418 15.94 22.52 -20.03
N ALA A 419 17.05 22.17 -20.68
CA ALA A 419 17.27 20.83 -21.20
C ALA A 419 18.72 20.40 -20.98
N SER A 420 18.92 19.29 -20.27
CA SER A 420 20.25 18.73 -20.06
C SER A 420 20.69 17.92 -21.27
N GLY A 421 21.94 18.14 -21.71
CA GLY A 421 22.60 17.29 -22.71
C GLY A 421 23.24 16.03 -22.11
N GLU A 422 23.17 15.84 -20.78
CA GLU A 422 23.78 14.69 -20.11
C GLU A 422 22.99 13.40 -20.39
N PRO A 423 23.62 12.38 -21.00
CA PRO A 423 22.98 11.08 -21.19
C PRO A 423 23.12 10.19 -19.95
N ARG A 424 22.21 9.24 -19.80
CA ARG A 424 22.36 8.07 -18.91
C ARG A 424 23.40 7.10 -19.47
N ALA A 425 23.71 6.08 -18.69
CA ALA A 425 24.62 5.01 -19.09
C ALA A 425 24.15 4.23 -20.35
N ASP A 426 22.86 4.22 -20.66
CA ASP A 426 22.25 3.61 -21.85
C ASP A 426 22.22 4.56 -23.08
N GLY A 427 22.82 5.75 -22.97
CA GLY A 427 22.84 6.77 -24.02
C GLY A 427 21.54 7.56 -24.18
N ARG A 428 20.51 7.29 -23.35
CA ARG A 428 19.24 8.01 -23.38
C ARG A 428 19.28 9.27 -22.52
N PRO A 429 18.34 10.20 -22.68
CA PRO A 429 18.33 11.44 -21.90
C PRO A 429 18.19 11.13 -20.42
N ARG A 430 19.00 11.78 -19.58
CA ARG A 430 18.95 11.61 -18.13
C ARG A 430 17.80 12.33 -17.48
N TYR A 431 17.58 13.58 -17.86
CA TYR A 431 16.58 14.42 -17.23
C TYR A 431 15.38 14.69 -18.14
N ASP A 432 14.24 14.96 -17.52
CA ASP A 432 13.12 15.64 -18.18
C ASP A 432 13.57 17.00 -18.71
N ARG A 433 12.92 17.45 -19.78
CA ARG A 433 12.94 18.86 -20.15
C ARG A 433 11.89 19.60 -19.32
N VAL A 434 12.25 20.76 -18.79
CA VAL A 434 11.33 21.57 -18.01
C VAL A 434 11.26 22.99 -18.55
N SER A 435 10.04 23.47 -18.78
CA SER A 435 9.77 24.81 -19.26
C SER A 435 8.81 25.56 -18.35
N VAL A 436 8.92 26.89 -18.39
CA VAL A 436 7.93 27.80 -17.85
C VAL A 436 7.50 28.79 -18.94
N VAL A 437 6.20 29.07 -19.03
CA VAL A 437 5.64 29.97 -20.04
C VAL A 437 5.25 31.31 -19.43
N SER A 438 5.70 32.40 -20.05
CA SER A 438 5.28 33.78 -19.76
C SER A 438 5.26 34.13 -18.27
N THR A 439 6.27 33.68 -17.52
CA THR A 439 6.36 33.96 -16.09
C THR A 439 6.79 35.40 -15.84
N PRO A 440 6.16 36.13 -14.90
CA PRO A 440 6.65 37.42 -14.44
C PRO A 440 7.82 37.29 -13.45
N ALA A 441 8.07 36.09 -12.89
CA ALA A 441 9.14 35.85 -11.93
C ALA A 441 10.51 36.15 -12.55
N ARG A 442 11.33 36.92 -11.82
CA ARG A 442 12.66 37.31 -12.28
C ARG A 442 13.73 36.29 -11.90
N ASP A 443 13.50 35.49 -10.86
CA ASP A 443 14.45 34.51 -10.36
C ASP A 443 13.83 33.11 -10.34
N VAL A 444 13.84 32.45 -11.48
CA VAL A 444 13.05 31.23 -11.70
C VAL A 444 13.84 29.99 -11.31
N LEU A 445 13.25 29.08 -10.51
CA LEU A 445 13.85 27.78 -10.18
C LEU A 445 13.13 26.65 -10.92
N LEU A 446 13.88 25.87 -11.72
CA LEU A 446 13.36 24.70 -12.43
C LEU A 446 14.06 23.41 -11.95
N PRO A 447 13.35 22.53 -11.22
CA PRO A 447 13.87 21.24 -10.87
C PRO A 447 13.71 20.26 -12.04
N LEU A 448 14.82 19.66 -12.49
CA LEU A 448 14.79 18.61 -13.50
C LEU A 448 14.63 17.24 -12.83
N GLY A 449 13.54 16.55 -13.17
CA GLY A 449 13.34 15.15 -12.77
C GLY A 449 14.15 14.20 -13.65
N GLU A 450 14.50 13.03 -13.13
CA GLU A 450 15.02 11.94 -13.96
C GLU A 450 13.94 11.51 -14.97
N ASN A 451 14.33 11.30 -16.22
CA ASN A 451 13.43 10.98 -17.32
C ASN A 451 12.90 9.54 -17.18
N PRO A 452 11.58 9.34 -16.99
CA PRO A 452 11.00 8.02 -16.76
C PRO A 452 10.77 7.22 -18.04
N VAL A 453 11.09 7.77 -19.22
CA VAL A 453 10.98 7.02 -20.47
C VAL A 453 12.09 5.97 -20.51
N HIS A 454 11.71 4.68 -20.51
CA HIS A 454 12.62 3.55 -20.38
C HIS A 454 13.48 3.56 -19.12
N GLY A 455 12.90 4.06 -18.02
CA GLY A 455 13.55 4.09 -16.72
C GLY A 455 12.53 4.20 -15.61
N ALA A 456 12.87 3.70 -14.43
CA ALA A 456 12.03 3.83 -13.26
C ALA A 456 12.88 3.96 -12.00
N ALA A 457 12.26 4.54 -10.98
CA ALA A 457 12.75 4.51 -9.62
C ALA A 457 11.81 3.64 -8.79
N GLY A 458 12.36 2.94 -7.80
CA GLY A 458 11.58 2.02 -7.00
C GLY A 458 12.40 1.33 -5.92
N PHE A 459 11.85 0.24 -5.41
CA PHE A 459 12.44 -0.55 -4.35
C PHE A 459 12.10 -2.04 -4.52
N ASN A 460 12.91 -2.90 -3.92
CA ASN A 460 12.50 -4.26 -3.60
C ASN A 460 12.48 -4.43 -2.08
N ALA A 461 11.45 -5.05 -1.53
CA ALA A 461 11.28 -5.16 -0.09
C ALA A 461 10.88 -6.57 0.35
N GLY A 462 11.52 -7.04 1.42
CA GLY A 462 11.01 -8.13 2.24
C GLY A 462 10.11 -7.60 3.36
N ILE A 463 9.04 -8.32 3.67
CA ILE A 463 8.12 -7.99 4.76
C ILE A 463 8.01 -9.20 5.70
N SER A 464 8.31 -9.00 6.98
CA SER A 464 8.14 -10.04 8.00
C SER A 464 6.75 -10.00 8.63
N PHE A 465 6.17 -11.19 8.86
CA PHE A 465 4.87 -11.37 9.52
C PHE A 465 4.98 -11.98 10.93
N ASN A 466 6.19 -12.00 11.50
CA ASN A 466 6.46 -12.68 12.77
C ASN A 466 5.99 -11.88 13.98
N GLU A 467 6.01 -10.54 13.88
CA GLU A 467 5.69 -9.61 14.95
C GLU A 467 4.31 -8.95 14.77
N VAL A 468 3.52 -9.36 13.76
CA VAL A 468 2.19 -8.79 13.52
C VAL A 468 1.17 -9.33 14.54
N HIS A 469 0.30 -8.47 15.04
CA HIS A 469 -0.71 -8.79 16.06
C HIS A 469 -1.92 -9.54 15.50
N SER A 470 -2.21 -9.38 14.21
CA SER A 470 -3.36 -10.01 13.57
C SER A 470 -3.13 -11.51 13.34
N SER A 471 -4.23 -12.27 13.30
CA SER A 471 -4.25 -13.71 13.08
C SER A 471 -5.10 -14.07 11.87
N GLY A 472 -4.73 -15.12 11.14
CA GLY A 472 -5.45 -15.61 9.97
C GLY A 472 -4.57 -16.48 9.11
N GLU A 473 -5.16 -17.17 8.14
CA GLU A 473 -4.46 -18.07 7.23
C GLU A 473 -3.74 -17.32 6.11
N LEU A 474 -4.21 -16.14 5.72
CA LEU A 474 -3.62 -15.34 4.65
C LEU A 474 -2.78 -14.20 5.24
N SER A 475 -1.48 -14.22 5.02
CA SER A 475 -0.58 -13.10 5.34
C SER A 475 -0.46 -12.17 4.13
N LEU A 476 -0.81 -10.90 4.30
CA LEU A 476 -0.69 -9.87 3.28
C LEU A 476 0.09 -8.67 3.80
N GLY A 477 1.05 -8.21 3.00
CA GLY A 477 1.77 -6.98 3.25
C GLY A 477 1.83 -6.13 1.99
N VAL A 478 1.77 -4.81 2.15
CA VAL A 478 1.99 -3.85 1.08
C VAL A 478 3.07 -2.87 1.53
N SER A 479 4.02 -2.55 0.66
CA SER A 479 5.00 -1.49 0.89
C SER A 479 4.83 -0.36 -0.11
N VAL A 480 4.95 0.89 0.33
CA VAL A 480 4.84 2.09 -0.50
C VAL A 480 5.90 3.11 -0.11
N LEU A 481 6.24 4.00 -1.05
CA LEU A 481 7.14 5.13 -0.82
C LEU A 481 6.35 6.43 -0.66
N SER A 482 6.96 7.39 0.03
CA SER A 482 6.50 8.78 0.03
C SER A 482 6.59 9.40 -1.36
N ALA A 483 5.70 10.35 -1.66
CA ALA A 483 5.61 11.00 -2.97
C ALA A 483 6.13 12.45 -2.92
N GLY A 484 7.24 12.74 -3.58
CA GLY A 484 7.76 14.09 -3.82
C GLY A 484 6.95 14.90 -4.85
N ASP A 485 6.15 14.24 -5.67
CA ASP A 485 5.10 14.85 -6.49
C ASP A 485 3.80 14.05 -6.33
N PRO A 486 2.86 14.48 -5.47
CA PRO A 486 1.61 13.77 -5.23
C PRO A 486 0.70 13.73 -6.46
N THR A 487 0.87 14.64 -7.43
CA THR A 487 0.07 14.65 -8.67
C THR A 487 0.44 13.49 -9.57
N SER A 488 1.65 12.96 -9.45
CA SER A 488 2.06 11.81 -10.24
C SER A 488 1.44 10.51 -9.71
N VAL A 489 0.96 10.45 -8.46
CA VAL A 489 0.48 9.22 -7.84
C VAL A 489 -0.92 8.84 -8.32
N ASP A 490 -1.08 7.56 -8.67
CA ASP A 490 -2.32 6.89 -9.02
C ASP A 490 -2.30 5.44 -8.48
N LEU A 491 -3.36 4.66 -8.73
CA LEU A 491 -3.41 3.27 -8.27
C LEU A 491 -2.32 2.40 -8.91
N SER A 492 -1.93 2.67 -10.15
CA SER A 492 -0.95 1.87 -10.87
C SER A 492 0.46 2.05 -10.30
N ASN A 493 0.90 3.28 -10.02
CA ASN A 493 2.23 3.49 -9.44
C ASN A 493 2.29 3.34 -7.92
N LEU A 494 1.16 3.47 -7.21
CA LEU A 494 1.09 3.14 -5.79
C LEU A 494 1.31 1.64 -5.57
N PHE A 495 0.70 0.82 -6.43
CA PHE A 495 0.72 -0.62 -6.29
C PHE A 495 1.77 -1.35 -7.15
N GLY A 496 2.32 -0.69 -8.16
CA GLY A 496 3.18 -1.30 -9.16
C GLY A 496 2.39 -2.11 -10.19
N GLU A 497 3.13 -2.73 -11.10
CA GLU A 497 2.59 -3.61 -12.14
C GLU A 497 1.99 -4.88 -11.54
N SER A 498 1.20 -5.61 -12.32
CA SER A 498 0.57 -6.86 -11.87
C SER A 498 1.49 -8.04 -12.14
N PHE A 499 1.80 -8.82 -11.10
CA PHE A 499 2.59 -10.04 -11.20
C PHE A 499 1.65 -11.24 -11.26
N LEU A 500 1.80 -12.14 -12.22
CA LEU A 500 1.04 -13.38 -12.36
C LEU A 500 1.69 -14.49 -11.52
N VAL A 501 1.17 -14.64 -10.29
CA VAL A 501 1.69 -15.56 -9.30
C VAL A 501 1.04 -16.96 -9.46
N PRO A 502 1.81 -18.04 -9.63
CA PRO A 502 1.26 -19.39 -9.68
C PRO A 502 0.75 -19.83 -8.31
N LEU A 503 -0.44 -20.45 -8.28
CA LEU A 503 -0.96 -21.07 -7.06
C LEU A 503 -0.44 -22.51 -6.94
N PRO A 504 0.27 -22.87 -5.86
CA PRO A 504 0.81 -24.22 -5.71
C PRO A 504 -0.27 -25.30 -5.74
N GLY A 505 -0.07 -26.33 -6.56
CA GLY A 505 -1.03 -27.42 -6.76
C GLY A 505 -2.15 -27.12 -7.76
N LEU A 506 -2.22 -25.90 -8.31
CA LEU A 506 -3.17 -25.51 -9.36
C LEU A 506 -2.43 -25.05 -10.61
N THR A 507 -3.07 -25.17 -11.78
CA THR A 507 -2.54 -24.62 -13.04
C THR A 507 -2.82 -23.12 -13.21
N GLN A 508 -3.58 -22.53 -12.29
CA GLN A 508 -4.01 -21.13 -12.34
C GLN A 508 -2.92 -20.19 -11.81
N ARG A 509 -2.71 -19.07 -12.50
CA ARG A 509 -1.97 -17.91 -12.01
C ARG A 509 -2.96 -16.82 -11.57
N ILE A 510 -2.63 -16.08 -10.51
CA ILE A 510 -3.44 -14.97 -10.01
C ILE A 510 -2.66 -13.65 -10.14
N PRO A 511 -3.32 -12.56 -10.55
CA PRO A 511 -2.69 -11.24 -10.57
C PRO A 511 -2.51 -10.71 -9.15
N VAL A 512 -1.28 -10.39 -8.78
CA VAL A 512 -0.91 -9.80 -7.48
C VAL A 512 -0.12 -8.52 -7.74
N PRO A 513 -0.51 -7.37 -7.18
CA PRO A 513 0.24 -6.14 -7.43
C PRO A 513 1.71 -6.21 -6.96
N GLY A 514 2.59 -5.52 -7.68
CA GLY A 514 4.03 -5.56 -7.48
C GLY A 514 4.45 -5.22 -6.05
N SER A 515 3.85 -4.21 -5.45
CA SER A 515 4.10 -3.76 -4.06
C SER A 515 3.62 -4.72 -2.96
N VAL A 516 2.99 -5.85 -3.31
CA VAL A 516 2.37 -6.77 -2.35
C VAL A 516 3.27 -7.97 -2.08
N VAL A 517 3.37 -8.37 -0.82
CA VAL A 517 3.89 -9.66 -0.34
C VAL A 517 2.70 -10.49 0.15
N ALA A 518 2.63 -11.75 -0.25
CA ALA A 518 1.56 -12.64 0.13
C ALA A 518 2.07 -14.05 0.46
N SER A 519 1.56 -14.63 1.54
CA SER A 519 1.69 -16.05 1.83
C SER A 519 0.38 -16.58 2.43
N ALA A 520 0.10 -17.86 2.26
CA ALA A 520 -1.11 -18.48 2.77
C ALA A 520 -0.78 -19.80 3.48
N SER A 521 -1.38 -20.03 4.63
CA SER A 521 -1.37 -21.31 5.30
C SER A 521 -2.59 -22.12 4.85
N LEU A 522 -2.39 -22.97 3.84
CA LEU A 522 -3.46 -23.76 3.22
C LEU A 522 -3.63 -25.15 3.88
N GLY A 523 -3.40 -25.24 5.20
CA GLY A 523 -3.43 -26.51 5.93
C GLY A 523 -2.20 -27.38 5.63
N LEU A 524 -2.41 -28.61 5.18
CA LEU A 524 -1.50 -29.79 5.23
C LEU A 524 -0.05 -29.61 4.70
N ALA A 525 0.28 -28.48 4.06
CA ALA A 525 1.60 -28.19 3.51
C ALA A 525 2.38 -27.07 4.26
N GLY A 526 1.87 -26.58 5.40
CA GLY A 526 2.50 -25.47 6.12
C GLY A 526 2.19 -24.10 5.50
N THR A 527 3.10 -23.13 5.66
CA THR A 527 2.94 -21.79 5.05
C THR A 527 3.46 -21.84 3.62
N THR A 528 2.57 -21.59 2.67
CA THR A 528 2.88 -21.50 1.25
C THR A 528 3.18 -20.05 0.90
N GLU A 529 4.42 -19.77 0.48
CA GLU A 529 4.79 -18.47 -0.06
C GLU A 529 4.17 -18.30 -1.46
N LEU A 530 3.36 -17.24 -1.65
CA LEU A 530 2.77 -16.93 -2.94
C LEU A 530 3.64 -15.91 -3.66
N LYS A 531 3.95 -14.79 -3.00
CA LYS A 531 4.82 -13.74 -3.50
C LYS A 531 5.66 -13.20 -2.35
N THR A 532 6.96 -13.46 -2.38
CA THR A 532 7.87 -13.25 -1.23
C THR A 532 8.44 -11.84 -1.14
N ARG A 533 8.39 -11.09 -2.24
CA ARG A 533 8.98 -9.77 -2.35
C ARG A 533 7.98 -8.76 -2.88
N SER A 534 8.01 -7.57 -2.31
CA SER A 534 7.36 -6.38 -2.83
C SER A 534 8.31 -5.68 -3.80
N TYR A 535 7.87 -5.52 -5.03
CA TYR A 535 8.51 -4.81 -6.13
C TYR A 535 7.68 -3.56 -6.40
N GLY A 536 8.02 -2.46 -5.72
CA GLY A 536 7.24 -1.22 -5.80
C GLY A 536 7.94 -0.16 -6.61
N LEU A 537 7.14 0.63 -7.32
CA LEU A 537 7.60 1.82 -8.03
C LEU A 537 7.56 3.03 -7.10
N GLY A 538 8.26 4.09 -7.48
CA GLY A 538 8.24 5.35 -6.75
C GLY A 538 9.02 6.44 -7.46
N GLN A 539 9.42 7.45 -6.70
CA GLN A 539 10.13 8.60 -7.22
C GLN A 539 11.55 8.64 -6.66
N ALA A 540 12.52 8.92 -7.52
CA ALA A 540 13.91 9.08 -7.12
C ALA A 540 14.08 10.22 -6.10
N GLY A 541 15.14 10.12 -5.29
CA GLY A 541 15.48 11.06 -4.23
C GLY A 541 15.41 10.43 -2.85
N ARG A 542 15.57 11.26 -1.82
CA ARG A 542 15.44 10.81 -0.43
C ARG A 542 13.95 10.67 -0.09
N ARG A 543 13.50 9.45 0.22
CA ARG A 543 12.11 9.08 0.48
C ARG A 543 11.96 8.40 1.84
N THR A 544 10.71 8.23 2.25
CA THR A 544 10.34 7.37 3.37
C THR A 544 9.60 6.17 2.80
N ALA A 545 9.95 4.96 3.23
CA ALA A 545 9.21 3.75 2.91
C ALA A 545 8.31 3.36 4.09
N VAL A 546 7.09 2.89 3.83
CA VAL A 546 6.22 2.25 4.83
C VAL A 546 5.76 0.91 4.30
N ALA A 547 5.70 -0.07 5.19
CA ALA A 547 4.96 -1.28 4.96
C ALA A 547 3.81 -1.40 5.95
N PHE A 548 2.67 -1.88 5.45
CA PHE A 548 1.54 -2.35 6.24
C PHE A 548 1.46 -3.86 6.08
N ALA A 549 1.37 -4.63 7.16
CA ALA A 549 1.27 -6.08 7.10
C ALA A 549 0.38 -6.66 8.19
N GLY A 550 -0.36 -7.71 7.83
CA GLY A 550 -1.21 -8.44 8.77
C GLY A 550 -1.62 -9.81 8.25
N LYS A 551 -2.32 -10.55 9.11
CA LYS A 551 -2.91 -11.85 8.79
C LYS A 551 -4.42 -11.72 8.78
N LEU A 552 -5.05 -12.26 7.74
CA LEU A 552 -6.47 -12.18 7.46
C LEU A 552 -7.05 -13.59 7.29
N PRO A 553 -8.35 -13.78 7.58
CA PRO A 553 -9.04 -15.01 7.22
C PRO A 553 -9.00 -15.25 5.71
N LEU A 554 -8.81 -16.50 5.28
CA LEU A 554 -8.76 -16.84 3.84
C LEU A 554 -10.03 -16.44 3.07
N SER A 555 -11.18 -16.36 3.75
CA SER A 555 -12.44 -15.89 3.16
C SER A 555 -12.38 -14.47 2.61
N ARG A 556 -11.41 -13.66 3.06
CA ARG A 556 -11.17 -12.30 2.54
C ARG A 556 -10.43 -12.32 1.19
N ALA A 557 -9.76 -13.42 0.84
CA ALA A 557 -8.98 -13.56 -0.39
C ALA A 557 -9.84 -13.52 -1.68
N THR A 558 -11.11 -13.93 -1.58
CA THR A 558 -12.01 -14.09 -2.73
C THR A 558 -12.38 -12.78 -3.43
N ASN A 559 -12.14 -11.63 -2.77
CA ASN A 559 -12.49 -10.30 -3.26
C ASN A 559 -11.34 -9.29 -3.11
N LEU A 560 -10.07 -9.71 -3.21
CA LEU A 560 -8.94 -8.79 -3.07
C LEU A 560 -8.61 -8.08 -4.39
N ARG A 561 -9.31 -6.99 -4.72
CA ARG A 561 -8.78 -6.02 -5.69
C ARG A 561 -7.73 -5.15 -5.00
N ALA A 562 -6.90 -4.46 -5.78
CA ALA A 562 -5.91 -3.52 -5.23
C ALA A 562 -6.57 -2.44 -4.33
N THR A 563 -7.75 -1.96 -4.72
CA THR A 563 -8.54 -1.03 -3.90
C THR A 563 -9.01 -1.67 -2.59
N ASP A 564 -9.37 -2.95 -2.59
CA ASP A 564 -9.82 -3.66 -1.39
C ASP A 564 -8.67 -3.90 -0.41
N LEU A 565 -7.44 -4.08 -0.90
CA LEU A 565 -6.25 -4.14 -0.05
C LEU A 565 -6.09 -2.87 0.79
N LEU A 566 -6.31 -1.68 0.22
CA LEU A 566 -6.22 -0.41 0.96
C LEU A 566 -7.24 -0.34 2.10
N ALA A 567 -8.48 -0.83 1.88
CA ALA A 567 -9.52 -0.84 2.89
C ALA A 567 -9.11 -1.65 4.14
N TYR A 568 -8.27 -2.68 3.97
CA TYR A 568 -7.80 -3.52 5.07
C TYR A 568 -6.51 -3.04 5.73
N THR A 569 -5.79 -2.08 5.14
CA THR A 569 -4.52 -1.62 5.73
C THR A 569 -4.71 -1.10 7.15
N GLY A 570 -5.85 -0.47 7.50
CA GLY A 570 -6.15 -0.03 8.87
C GLY A 570 -6.23 -1.13 9.93
N ALA A 571 -6.30 -2.40 9.52
CA ALA A 571 -6.25 -3.57 10.40
C ALA A 571 -4.86 -4.20 10.52
N MET A 572 -3.92 -3.71 9.71
CA MET A 572 -2.55 -4.19 9.65
C MET A 572 -1.65 -3.41 10.61
N ASP A 573 -0.57 -4.04 11.04
CA ASP A 573 0.53 -3.33 11.68
C ASP A 573 1.36 -2.61 10.62
N TYR A 574 2.09 -1.59 11.02
CA TYR A 574 2.97 -0.86 10.12
C TYR A 574 4.41 -0.81 10.61
N ALA A 575 5.32 -0.58 9.66
CA ALA A 575 6.68 -0.15 9.91
C ALA A 575 7.11 0.86 8.86
N LEU A 576 7.85 1.89 9.27
CA LEU A 576 8.43 2.88 8.36
C LEU A 576 9.97 2.91 8.44
N GLN A 577 10.59 3.33 7.35
CA GLN A 577 12.01 3.60 7.20
C GLN A 577 12.20 4.94 6.47
N ALA A 578 12.48 6.01 7.23
CA ALA A 578 12.72 7.33 6.68
C ALA A 578 14.12 7.47 6.08
N PHE A 579 14.32 8.55 5.31
CA PHE A 579 15.62 8.96 4.77
C PHE A 579 16.28 7.96 3.80
N THR A 580 15.48 7.10 3.17
CA THR A 580 15.90 6.10 2.20
C THR A 580 16.24 6.75 0.86
N SER A 581 17.44 6.54 0.34
CA SER A 581 17.80 6.98 -1.00
C SER A 581 17.20 6.04 -2.06
N ILE A 582 16.36 6.59 -2.92
CA ILE A 582 15.75 5.89 -4.05
C ILE A 582 16.41 6.40 -5.33
N THR A 583 16.94 5.49 -6.13
CA THR A 583 17.67 5.80 -7.36
C THR A 583 16.83 5.48 -8.58
N HIS A 584 16.91 6.32 -9.61
CA HIS A 584 16.34 6.04 -10.92
C HIS A 584 17.30 5.15 -11.73
N LEU A 585 16.80 4.07 -12.30
CA LEU A 585 17.58 3.13 -13.12
C LEU A 585 16.93 2.94 -14.49
N PRO A 586 17.73 2.71 -15.55
CA PRO A 586 17.20 2.19 -16.81
C PRO A 586 16.45 0.89 -16.61
N TYR A 587 15.46 0.64 -17.47
CA TYR A 587 14.83 -0.68 -17.55
C TYR A 587 15.86 -1.77 -17.85
N ALA A 588 15.56 -2.99 -17.44
CA ALA A 588 16.38 -4.16 -17.67
C ALA A 588 15.55 -5.22 -18.39
N PRO A 589 16.17 -6.02 -19.27
CA PRO A 589 15.49 -7.14 -19.91
C PRO A 589 14.96 -8.12 -18.86
N ASP A 590 13.74 -8.62 -19.04
CA ASP A 590 13.17 -9.65 -18.19
C ASP A 590 13.71 -11.03 -18.58
N GLU A 591 14.89 -11.37 -18.06
CA GLU A 591 15.57 -12.62 -18.40
C GLU A 591 15.00 -13.84 -17.65
N THR A 592 14.24 -13.63 -16.58
CA THR A 592 13.82 -14.69 -15.65
C THR A 592 12.31 -14.85 -15.51
N ASP A 593 11.50 -14.18 -16.33
CA ASP A 593 10.03 -14.14 -16.18
C ASP A 593 9.65 -13.66 -14.77
N LEU A 594 10.19 -12.50 -14.37
CA LEU A 594 10.13 -12.03 -12.98
C LEU A 594 8.70 -11.74 -12.52
N ASP A 595 7.86 -11.22 -13.41
CA ASP A 595 6.45 -10.94 -13.15
C ASP A 595 5.51 -12.09 -13.54
N GLY A 596 6.02 -13.11 -14.23
CA GLY A 596 5.28 -14.34 -14.49
C GLY A 596 4.27 -14.21 -15.62
N ASP A 597 4.36 -13.21 -16.49
CA ASP A 597 3.51 -13.12 -17.69
C ASP A 597 4.16 -13.68 -18.97
N GLY A 598 5.38 -14.20 -18.83
CA GLY A 598 6.22 -14.75 -19.88
C GLY A 598 7.27 -13.73 -20.32
N LEU A 599 8.41 -14.20 -20.84
CA LEU A 599 9.53 -13.32 -21.20
C LEU A 599 9.14 -12.14 -22.11
N CYS A 600 8.10 -12.28 -22.93
CA CYS A 600 7.61 -11.23 -23.83
C CYS A 600 6.08 -11.31 -23.93
N SER A 601 5.39 -10.51 -23.12
CA SER A 601 3.92 -10.50 -23.05
C SER A 601 3.29 -9.91 -24.32
N ASP A 602 3.96 -8.92 -24.92
CA ASP A 602 3.57 -8.28 -26.18
C ASP A 602 4.64 -8.48 -27.27
N THR A 603 4.46 -9.53 -28.07
CA THR A 603 5.35 -9.86 -29.20
C THR A 603 5.45 -8.80 -30.30
N THR A 604 4.60 -7.76 -30.26
CA THR A 604 4.76 -6.59 -31.14
C THR A 604 5.79 -5.58 -30.62
N ARG A 605 6.16 -5.67 -29.33
CA ARG A 605 7.09 -4.76 -28.64
C ARG A 605 8.44 -5.40 -28.33
N CYS A 606 8.51 -6.72 -28.25
CA CYS A 606 9.74 -7.47 -27.97
C CYS A 606 9.87 -8.71 -28.87
N THR A 607 11.11 -9.13 -29.14
CA THR A 607 11.44 -10.34 -29.92
C THR A 607 12.19 -11.40 -29.11
N GLY A 608 12.49 -11.13 -27.84
CA GLY A 608 13.18 -12.04 -26.92
C GLY A 608 12.62 -11.91 -25.51
N SER A 609 13.03 -10.85 -24.81
CA SER A 609 12.40 -10.43 -23.57
C SER A 609 11.88 -8.99 -23.65
N GLU A 610 10.86 -8.67 -22.87
CA GLU A 610 10.43 -7.30 -22.62
C GLU A 610 11.34 -6.60 -21.60
N ASP A 611 11.33 -5.27 -21.64
CA ASP A 611 12.07 -4.43 -20.70
C ASP A 611 11.17 -4.11 -19.50
N LEU A 612 11.57 -4.56 -18.32
CA LEU A 612 10.90 -4.25 -17.05
C LEU A 612 11.70 -3.21 -16.23
N PRO A 613 11.07 -2.55 -15.26
CA PRO A 613 11.81 -1.87 -14.20
C PRO A 613 12.89 -2.79 -13.60
N ALA A 614 14.07 -2.25 -13.32
CA ALA A 614 15.21 -3.03 -12.83
C ALA A 614 15.07 -3.42 -11.33
N TYR A 615 13.97 -4.11 -10.99
CA TYR A 615 13.53 -4.45 -9.65
C TYR A 615 14.61 -5.12 -8.77
N SER A 616 15.44 -5.99 -9.36
CA SER A 616 16.55 -6.65 -8.66
C SER A 616 17.68 -5.70 -8.24
N ARG A 617 17.85 -4.58 -8.96
CA ARG A 617 18.87 -3.55 -8.71
C ARG A 617 18.35 -2.34 -7.92
N PHE A 618 17.03 -2.23 -7.75
CA PHE A 618 16.44 -1.20 -6.90
C PHE A 618 16.88 -1.31 -5.44
N THR A 619 16.70 -0.22 -4.70
CA THR A 619 17.03 -0.14 -3.27
C THR A 619 16.34 -1.27 -2.51
N GLY A 620 17.15 -2.11 -1.86
CA GLY A 620 16.66 -3.22 -1.04
C GLY A 620 16.21 -2.75 0.34
N LEU A 621 14.98 -3.09 0.72
CA LEU A 621 14.36 -2.75 1.99
C LEU A 621 13.96 -3.99 2.76
N THR A 622 13.88 -3.87 4.09
CA THR A 622 13.38 -4.94 4.96
C THR A 622 12.48 -4.32 6.00
N HIS A 623 11.21 -4.74 6.01
CA HIS A 623 10.21 -4.25 6.95
C HIS A 623 9.90 -5.31 8.00
N ARG A 624 9.74 -4.85 9.25
CA ARG A 624 9.21 -5.64 10.36
C ARG A 624 8.02 -4.91 10.98
N PRO A 625 6.84 -4.94 10.34
CA PRO A 625 5.62 -4.35 10.88
C PRO A 625 5.27 -4.99 12.23
N ARG A 626 5.09 -4.14 13.23
CA ARG A 626 4.84 -4.53 14.63
C ARG A 626 4.13 -3.45 15.44
N ARG A 627 3.74 -2.35 14.81
CA ARG A 627 3.09 -1.22 15.45
C ARG A 627 1.64 -1.18 14.97
N GLY A 628 0.70 -1.19 15.91
CA GLY A 628 -0.71 -1.04 15.59
C GLY A 628 -1.05 0.39 15.14
N GLN A 629 -2.04 0.52 14.27
CA GLN A 629 -2.55 1.82 13.83
C GLN A 629 -3.62 2.34 14.79
N LEU A 630 -3.16 3.02 15.84
CA LEU A 630 -4.00 3.42 16.96
C LEU A 630 -4.70 4.78 16.77
N ARG A 631 -4.23 5.64 15.86
CA ARG A 631 -4.89 6.94 15.62
C ARG A 631 -6.11 6.73 14.72
N ARG A 632 -7.27 7.24 15.14
CA ARG A 632 -8.49 7.29 14.31
C ARG A 632 -8.76 8.72 13.86
N THR A 633 -9.23 8.88 12.63
CA THR A 633 -9.68 10.17 12.08
C THR A 633 -10.93 9.94 11.26
N GLU A 634 -12.02 10.64 11.58
CA GLU A 634 -13.20 10.68 10.70
C GLU A 634 -12.90 11.58 9.51
N VAL A 635 -12.89 11.02 8.30
CA VAL A 635 -12.67 11.76 7.06
C VAL A 635 -13.99 11.88 6.31
N VAL A 636 -14.49 13.10 6.21
CA VAL A 636 -15.68 13.44 5.42
C VAL A 636 -15.22 13.81 4.01
N ILE A 637 -15.65 13.01 3.04
CA ILE A 637 -15.24 13.12 1.63
C ILE A 637 -16.38 13.77 0.85
N PRO A 638 -16.12 14.78 0.00
CA PRO A 638 -17.14 15.33 -0.88
C PRO A 638 -17.56 14.29 -1.93
N ASN A 639 -18.64 14.56 -2.67
CA ASN A 639 -19.00 13.70 -3.79
C ASN A 639 -17.82 13.58 -4.77
N LEU A 640 -17.57 12.37 -5.26
CA LEU A 640 -16.58 12.16 -6.31
C LEU A 640 -17.09 12.79 -7.61
N PRO A 641 -16.24 13.50 -8.37
CA PRO A 641 -16.60 13.98 -9.70
C PRO A 641 -16.97 12.83 -10.65
N SER A 642 -17.72 13.16 -11.70
CA SER A 642 -18.02 12.20 -12.78
C SER A 642 -16.73 11.58 -13.34
N GLY A 643 -16.79 10.28 -13.62
CA GLY A 643 -15.63 9.48 -14.10
C GLY A 643 -14.80 8.82 -13.00
N PHE A 644 -15.07 9.10 -11.72
CA PHE A 644 -14.45 8.44 -10.59
C PHE A 644 -15.46 7.58 -9.81
N ASP A 645 -15.00 6.47 -9.24
CA ASP A 645 -15.83 5.53 -8.47
C ASP A 645 -15.22 5.14 -7.11
N THR A 646 -13.97 5.57 -6.85
CA THR A 646 -13.22 5.17 -5.67
C THR A 646 -12.50 6.37 -5.07
N ALA A 647 -12.63 6.54 -3.75
CA ALA A 647 -11.81 7.45 -2.96
C ALA A 647 -10.66 6.66 -2.31
N VAL A 648 -9.44 7.17 -2.42
CA VAL A 648 -8.29 6.73 -1.63
C VAL A 648 -7.96 7.81 -0.62
N ILE A 649 -7.72 7.43 0.63
CA ILE A 649 -7.48 8.34 1.74
C ILE A 649 -6.24 7.88 2.48
N ALA A 650 -5.36 8.83 2.79
CA ALA A 650 -4.16 8.61 3.57
C ALA A 650 -4.07 9.63 4.71
N ALA A 651 -3.70 9.16 5.90
CA ALA A 651 -3.12 10.03 6.91
C ALA A 651 -1.67 10.19 6.52
N VAL A 652 -1.14 11.42 6.50
CA VAL A 652 0.17 11.69 5.92
C VAL A 652 1.05 12.52 6.85
N GLU A 653 2.36 12.36 6.69
CA GLU A 653 3.37 13.31 7.13
C GLU A 653 3.99 13.99 5.91
N LEU A 654 3.98 15.31 5.89
CA LEU A 654 4.43 16.12 4.77
C LEU A 654 5.84 16.65 5.04
N SER A 655 6.76 16.33 4.14
CA SER A 655 8.13 16.82 4.15
C SER A 655 8.47 17.42 2.80
N SER A 656 9.19 18.54 2.79
CA SER A 656 9.70 19.06 1.53
C SER A 656 10.63 18.06 0.86
N GLU A 657 11.60 17.50 1.60
CA GLU A 657 12.60 16.57 1.05
C GLU A 657 12.02 15.18 0.78
N ALA A 658 11.34 14.58 1.76
CA ALA A 658 10.83 13.22 1.64
C ALA A 658 9.52 13.14 0.83
N GLY A 659 8.74 14.21 0.77
CA GLY A 659 7.43 14.24 0.12
C GLY A 659 6.27 13.91 1.06
N VAL A 660 5.13 13.53 0.47
CA VAL A 660 3.91 13.11 1.14
C VAL A 660 4.04 11.65 1.56
N MET A 661 4.13 11.38 2.86
CA MET A 661 4.34 10.05 3.40
C MET A 661 3.07 9.48 4.04
N PRO A 662 2.45 8.42 3.51
CA PRO A 662 1.29 7.81 4.17
C PRO A 662 1.71 7.07 5.46
N VAL A 663 1.01 7.34 6.56
CA VAL A 663 1.14 6.63 7.85
C VAL A 663 -0.12 5.83 8.19
N GLY A 664 -1.12 5.87 7.32
CA GLY A 664 -2.31 5.03 7.32
C GLY A 664 -3.02 5.21 5.99
N LEU A 665 -3.63 4.15 5.47
CA LEU A 665 -4.34 4.15 4.20
C LEU A 665 -5.77 3.62 4.40
N ALA A 666 -6.66 4.06 3.52
CA ALA A 666 -7.99 3.51 3.37
C ALA A 666 -8.47 3.76 1.95
N SER A 667 -9.47 2.98 1.53
CA SER A 667 -10.22 3.25 0.31
C SER A 667 -11.71 3.13 0.60
N GLN A 668 -12.52 3.79 -0.22
CA GLN A 668 -13.96 3.72 -0.14
C GLN A 668 -14.56 3.79 -1.54
N THR A 669 -15.32 2.77 -1.93
CA THR A 669 -16.11 2.81 -3.15
C THR A 669 -17.29 3.76 -2.97
N ALA A 670 -17.53 4.59 -3.96
CA ALA A 670 -18.62 5.55 -3.96
C ALA A 670 -19.96 4.88 -4.26
N GLY A 671 -21.04 5.53 -3.85
CA GLY A 671 -22.41 5.09 -4.13
C GLY A 671 -22.80 5.21 -5.61
N ALA A 672 -24.09 4.98 -5.87
CA ALA A 672 -24.66 5.19 -7.20
C ALA A 672 -24.49 6.65 -7.66
N ALA A 673 -24.28 6.84 -8.97
CA ALA A 673 -24.18 8.18 -9.55
C ALA A 673 -25.48 8.96 -9.38
N GLN A 674 -25.34 10.22 -8.99
CA GLN A 674 -26.42 11.21 -8.95
C GLN A 674 -26.70 11.75 -10.37
N PRO A 675 -27.81 12.48 -10.58
CA PRO A 675 -28.15 13.03 -11.91
C PRO A 675 -27.09 13.96 -12.52
N ASP A 676 -26.26 14.60 -11.69
CA ASP A 676 -25.12 15.43 -12.10
C ASP A 676 -23.85 14.62 -12.41
N GLY A 677 -23.91 13.29 -12.30
CA GLY A 677 -22.81 12.36 -12.50
C GLY A 677 -21.87 12.23 -11.30
N SER A 678 -22.05 13.03 -10.24
CA SER A 678 -21.26 12.93 -9.02
C SER A 678 -21.67 11.70 -8.20
N ARG A 679 -20.76 11.16 -7.38
CA ARG A 679 -21.03 9.98 -6.56
C ARG A 679 -20.82 10.27 -5.07
N PRO A 680 -21.82 10.04 -4.20
CA PRO A 680 -21.67 10.25 -2.77
C PRO A 680 -20.73 9.20 -2.18
N VAL A 681 -19.93 9.62 -1.19
CA VAL A 681 -19.03 8.74 -0.46
C VAL A 681 -19.37 8.83 1.03
N PRO A 682 -19.61 7.71 1.73
CA PRO A 682 -19.81 7.76 3.17
C PRO A 682 -18.52 8.23 3.87
N PRO A 683 -18.61 8.87 5.05
CA PRO A 683 -17.44 9.20 5.85
C PRO A 683 -16.62 7.95 6.16
N VAL A 684 -15.30 8.09 6.11
CA VAL A 684 -14.35 7.00 6.35
C VAL A 684 -13.72 7.19 7.72
N LEU A 685 -13.81 6.17 8.57
CA LEU A 685 -13.04 6.13 9.82
C LEU A 685 -11.64 5.60 9.52
N LEU A 686 -10.73 6.52 9.18
CA LEU A 686 -9.36 6.22 8.82
C LEU A 686 -8.57 5.83 10.07
N ARG A 687 -7.86 4.69 10.00
CA ARG A 687 -6.85 4.30 10.97
C ARG A 687 -5.47 4.67 10.46
N SER A 688 -4.62 5.10 11.37
CA SER A 688 -3.24 5.46 11.06
C SER A 688 -2.30 5.21 12.22
N GLY A 689 -1.05 4.91 11.87
CA GLY A 689 0.06 4.85 12.79
C GLY A 689 0.52 6.24 13.19
N ALA A 690 1.21 6.38 14.31
CA ALA A 690 1.95 7.59 14.66
C ALA A 690 3.28 7.67 13.88
N PRO A 691 3.75 8.87 13.51
CA PRO A 691 5.04 8.96 12.87
C PRO A 691 6.16 8.65 13.87
N TYR A 692 7.22 8.04 13.36
CA TYR A 692 8.45 7.74 14.09
C TYR A 692 9.60 7.65 13.08
N GLY A 693 10.81 7.34 13.53
CA GLY A 693 11.98 7.11 12.68
C GLY A 693 12.45 8.34 11.90
N GLY A 694 12.04 9.54 12.32
CA GLY A 694 12.29 10.81 11.65
C GLY A 694 11.17 11.29 10.74
N ALA A 695 10.13 10.47 10.51
CA ALA A 695 8.91 10.94 9.84
C ALA A 695 8.16 11.97 10.69
N GLU A 696 8.35 11.96 12.02
CA GLU A 696 7.71 12.90 12.94
C GLU A 696 8.17 14.35 12.75
N ALA A 697 9.30 14.58 12.07
CA ALA A 697 9.71 15.93 11.66
C ALA A 697 8.83 16.53 10.54
N GLY A 698 7.93 15.74 9.95
CA GLY A 698 6.97 16.19 8.96
C GLY A 698 5.80 16.97 9.55
N THR A 699 4.98 17.54 8.67
CA THR A 699 3.70 18.17 9.06
C THR A 699 2.56 17.20 8.84
N PRO A 700 1.74 16.90 9.87
CA PRO A 700 0.67 15.93 9.72
C PRO A 700 -0.48 16.47 8.85
N GLY A 701 -1.19 15.55 8.20
CA GLY A 701 -2.34 15.90 7.37
C GLY A 701 -3.16 14.70 6.89
N VAL A 702 -4.13 14.98 6.04
CA VAL A 702 -4.88 13.97 5.29
C VAL A 702 -4.75 14.28 3.81
N TRP A 703 -4.41 13.26 3.02
CA TRP A 703 -4.44 13.32 1.57
C TRP A 703 -5.54 12.39 1.08
N ALA A 704 -6.49 12.93 0.31
CA ALA A 704 -7.54 12.15 -0.32
C ALA A 704 -7.48 12.36 -1.83
N PHE A 705 -7.66 11.31 -2.61
CA PHE A 705 -7.81 11.43 -4.05
C PHE A 705 -8.87 10.49 -4.62
N ALA A 706 -9.63 11.02 -5.56
CA ALA A 706 -10.59 10.31 -6.38
C ALA A 706 -9.86 9.63 -7.55
N ALA A 707 -10.17 8.36 -7.77
CA ALA A 707 -9.67 7.55 -8.87
C ALA A 707 -10.80 6.71 -9.47
N SER A 708 -10.56 6.21 -10.68
CA SER A 708 -11.35 5.15 -11.30
C SER A 708 -10.65 3.83 -11.04
N ALA A 709 -11.36 2.85 -10.50
CA ALA A 709 -10.83 1.50 -10.28
C ALA A 709 -10.48 0.76 -11.59
N THR A 710 -10.98 1.25 -12.74
CA THR A 710 -10.87 0.56 -14.04
C THR A 710 -10.03 1.32 -15.07
N SER A 711 -9.86 2.63 -14.92
CA SER A 711 -9.22 3.51 -15.92
C SER A 711 -8.18 4.45 -15.33
N GLY A 712 -7.45 3.99 -14.30
CA GLY A 712 -6.62 4.72 -13.31
C GLY A 712 -5.60 5.77 -13.76
N ALA A 713 -5.63 6.24 -15.00
CA ALA A 713 -4.80 7.29 -15.55
C ALA A 713 -5.15 8.69 -15.02
N SER A 714 -6.43 8.99 -14.79
CA SER A 714 -6.87 10.30 -14.28
C SER A 714 -7.15 10.25 -12.79
N VAL A 715 -6.85 11.34 -12.08
CA VAL A 715 -7.03 11.48 -10.63
C VAL A 715 -7.40 12.90 -10.25
N SER A 716 -8.12 13.10 -9.15
CA SER A 716 -8.20 14.42 -8.50
C SER A 716 -8.01 14.27 -7.00
N GLY A 717 -7.10 15.06 -6.42
CA GLY A 717 -6.77 14.96 -5.01
C GLY A 717 -6.86 16.28 -4.27
N SER A 718 -6.96 16.18 -2.95
CA SER A 718 -6.84 17.29 -2.01
C SER A 718 -6.04 16.87 -0.79
N ILE A 719 -5.22 17.80 -0.28
CA ILE A 719 -4.36 17.64 0.88
C ILE A 719 -4.79 18.67 1.92
N VAL A 720 -5.18 18.18 3.10
CA VAL A 720 -5.51 19.00 4.27
C VAL A 720 -4.37 18.90 5.26
N ARG A 721 -3.75 20.03 5.58
CA ARG A 721 -2.62 20.13 6.52
C ARG A 721 -3.07 20.62 7.87
N ALA A 722 -2.40 20.18 8.93
CA ALA A 722 -2.68 20.64 10.27
C ALA A 722 -1.42 20.65 11.14
N ALA A 723 -1.40 21.47 12.20
CA ALA A 723 -0.32 21.44 13.19
C ALA A 723 -0.38 20.17 14.08
N SER A 724 -1.58 19.62 14.23
CA SER A 724 -1.88 18.32 14.83
C SER A 724 -3.00 17.69 14.01
N LEU A 725 -2.90 16.39 13.70
CA LEU A 725 -3.91 15.71 12.90
C LEU A 725 -5.25 15.78 13.64
N PRO A 726 -6.31 16.44 13.15
CA PRO A 726 -7.55 16.56 13.91
C PRO A 726 -8.30 15.23 13.94
N THR A 727 -9.23 15.07 14.88
CA THR A 727 -10.08 13.86 15.01
C THR A 727 -11.11 13.75 13.89
N ARG A 728 -11.46 14.87 13.25
CA ARG A 728 -12.34 14.96 12.10
C ARG A 728 -11.73 15.88 11.04
N VAL A 729 -11.72 15.43 9.79
CA VAL A 729 -11.25 16.19 8.63
C VAL A 729 -12.35 16.24 7.59
N SER A 730 -12.70 17.44 7.14
CA SER A 730 -13.53 17.63 5.95
C SER A 730 -12.65 17.93 4.76
N VAL A 731 -12.65 17.04 3.76
CA VAL A 731 -11.88 17.20 2.55
C VAL A 731 -12.56 18.27 1.68
N PRO A 732 -11.82 19.28 1.18
CA PRO A 732 -12.35 20.24 0.21
C PRO A 732 -12.85 19.56 -1.07
N THR A 733 -13.75 20.21 -1.80
CA THR A 733 -14.21 19.71 -3.11
C THR A 733 -13.04 19.45 -4.05
N PHE A 734 -13.07 18.30 -4.72
CA PHE A 734 -12.11 17.92 -5.75
C PHE A 734 -12.16 18.90 -6.93
N LEU A 735 -11.01 19.12 -7.57
CA LEU A 735 -10.95 19.93 -8.78
C LEU A 735 -11.56 19.14 -9.96
N PRO A 736 -12.31 19.80 -10.87
CA PRO A 736 -12.76 19.15 -12.08
C PRO A 736 -11.58 18.72 -12.95
N LEU A 737 -11.77 17.72 -13.81
CA LEU A 737 -10.71 17.26 -14.71
C LEU A 737 -10.40 18.33 -15.78
N PRO A 738 -9.12 18.67 -16.01
CA PRO A 738 -8.74 19.54 -17.11
C PRO A 738 -9.01 18.88 -18.45
N THR A 739 -9.42 19.66 -19.44
CA THR A 739 -9.52 19.21 -20.83
C THR A 739 -8.85 20.21 -21.77
N ALA A 740 -7.97 19.72 -22.64
CA ALA A 740 -7.29 20.49 -23.67
C ALA A 740 -6.87 19.57 -24.82
N ALA A 741 -6.64 20.14 -25.99
CA ALA A 741 -6.01 19.47 -27.12
C ALA A 741 -4.60 20.00 -27.34
N TYR A 742 -3.70 19.15 -27.83
CA TYR A 742 -2.33 19.54 -28.21
C TYR A 742 -2.10 19.36 -29.71
N THR A 743 -1.54 20.37 -30.36
CA THR A 743 -1.15 20.33 -31.78
C THR A 743 0.37 20.44 -31.90
N SER A 744 1.06 19.35 -32.24
CA SER A 744 2.53 19.31 -32.30
C SER A 744 3.10 20.23 -33.38
N ALA A 745 2.47 20.31 -34.55
CA ALA A 745 2.93 21.15 -35.67
C ALA A 745 3.06 22.64 -35.29
N SER A 746 2.16 23.14 -34.45
CA SER A 746 2.17 24.53 -33.95
C SER A 746 2.68 24.66 -32.51
N ARG A 747 3.05 23.55 -31.87
CA ARG A 747 3.41 23.45 -30.44
C ARG A 747 2.40 24.09 -29.51
N THR A 748 1.11 23.98 -29.85
CA THR A 748 0.05 24.74 -29.19
C THR A 748 -0.86 23.81 -28.39
N LEU A 749 -0.99 24.11 -27.10
CA LEU A 749 -2.04 23.58 -26.23
C LEU A 749 -3.26 24.50 -26.33
N THR A 750 -4.42 23.93 -26.62
CA THR A 750 -5.69 24.64 -26.70
C THR A 750 -6.63 24.13 -25.60
N PRO A 751 -6.74 24.84 -24.46
CA PRO A 751 -7.65 24.47 -23.39
C PRO A 751 -9.12 24.58 -23.79
N SER A 752 -9.95 23.73 -23.20
CA SER A 752 -11.40 23.93 -23.21
C SER A 752 -11.75 25.11 -22.30
N VAL A 753 -12.33 26.17 -22.87
CA VAL A 753 -12.72 27.38 -22.12
C VAL A 753 -13.62 27.04 -20.92
N THR A 754 -14.58 26.12 -21.10
CA THR A 754 -15.48 25.68 -20.02
C THR A 754 -14.72 24.98 -18.89
N SER A 755 -13.81 24.07 -19.23
CA SER A 755 -13.00 23.36 -18.23
C SER A 755 -12.06 24.33 -17.50
N TRP A 756 -11.39 25.22 -18.23
CA TRP A 756 -10.45 26.19 -17.66
C TRP A 756 -11.14 27.20 -16.73
N ASN A 757 -12.33 27.67 -17.10
CA ASN A 757 -13.13 28.54 -16.24
C ASN A 757 -13.59 27.84 -14.96
N ALA A 758 -14.00 26.57 -15.05
CA ALA A 758 -14.38 25.79 -13.88
C ALA A 758 -13.19 25.56 -12.93
N LEU A 759 -12.01 25.27 -13.47
CA LEU A 759 -10.76 25.13 -12.72
C LEU A 759 -10.35 26.42 -12.02
N ALA A 760 -10.31 27.53 -12.75
CA ALA A 760 -9.99 28.85 -12.19
C ALA A 760 -11.00 29.25 -11.09
N GLY A 761 -12.30 29.02 -11.33
CA GLY A 761 -13.35 29.26 -10.35
C GLY A 761 -13.25 28.39 -9.09
N ALA A 762 -12.65 27.20 -9.21
CA ALA A 762 -12.35 26.31 -8.08
C ALA A 762 -11.02 26.65 -7.36
N GLY A 763 -10.34 27.72 -7.78
CA GLY A 763 -9.10 28.22 -7.17
C GLY A 763 -7.82 27.57 -7.71
N ALA A 764 -7.87 26.84 -8.83
CA ALA A 764 -6.64 26.42 -9.50
C ALA A 764 -5.95 27.63 -10.13
N GLY A 765 -4.67 27.83 -9.80
CA GLY A 765 -3.88 28.99 -10.27
C GLY A 765 -2.64 28.60 -11.08
N LEU A 766 -2.25 27.33 -11.05
CA LEU A 766 -1.10 26.80 -11.78
C LEU A 766 -1.54 25.60 -12.60
N ALA A 767 -1.03 25.50 -13.82
CA ALA A 767 -1.17 24.33 -14.67
C ALA A 767 0.19 23.73 -14.99
N ARG A 768 0.21 22.40 -15.13
CA ARG A 768 1.36 21.65 -15.62
C ARG A 768 0.90 20.77 -16.78
N VAL A 769 1.60 20.85 -17.90
CA VAL A 769 1.43 19.94 -19.02
C VAL A 769 2.67 19.07 -19.14
N THR A 770 2.46 17.79 -19.36
CA THR A 770 3.52 16.82 -19.61
C THR A 770 3.30 16.19 -20.98
N LEU A 771 4.28 16.35 -21.86
CA LEU A 771 4.32 15.73 -23.18
C LEU A 771 5.35 14.61 -23.15
N THR A 772 4.92 13.37 -23.38
CA THR A 772 5.85 12.23 -23.41
C THR A 772 5.92 11.66 -24.82
N GLY A 773 7.13 11.71 -25.39
CA GLY A 773 7.47 11.19 -26.71
C GLY A 773 8.20 9.86 -26.62
N ALA A 774 8.89 9.49 -27.69
CA ALA A 774 9.53 8.16 -27.78
C ALA A 774 10.75 7.99 -26.86
N GLN A 775 11.51 9.06 -26.59
CA GLN A 775 12.76 9.00 -25.80
C GLN A 775 12.77 9.95 -24.61
N GLY A 776 11.82 10.88 -24.55
CA GLY A 776 11.89 12.02 -23.65
C GLY A 776 10.54 12.50 -23.17
N ARG A 777 10.57 13.30 -22.12
CA ARG A 777 9.41 13.93 -21.51
C ARG A 777 9.67 15.43 -21.33
N HIS A 778 8.68 16.24 -21.66
CA HIS A 778 8.73 17.70 -21.54
C HIS A 778 7.61 18.17 -20.61
N VAL A 779 8.01 18.70 -19.45
CA VAL A 779 7.13 19.24 -18.42
C VAL A 779 7.07 20.76 -18.56
N VAL A 780 5.87 21.33 -18.65
CA VAL A 780 5.65 22.75 -18.92
C VAL A 780 4.74 23.34 -17.86
N PHE A 781 5.22 24.34 -17.13
CA PHE A 781 4.47 25.08 -16.12
C PHE A 781 3.99 26.42 -16.66
N PHE A 782 2.77 26.81 -16.30
CA PHE A 782 2.22 28.11 -16.66
C PHE A 782 1.05 28.49 -15.74
N ALA A 783 0.80 29.78 -15.60
CA ALA A 783 -0.32 30.29 -14.81
C ALA A 783 -1.66 29.84 -15.43
N LEU A 784 -2.56 29.32 -14.60
CA LEU A 784 -3.92 28.98 -14.99
C LEU A 784 -4.81 30.20 -14.77
N VAL A 785 -5.28 30.81 -15.86
CA VAL A 785 -6.19 31.96 -15.85
C VAL A 785 -7.51 31.64 -16.55
N SER A 786 -8.61 32.25 -16.12
CA SER A 786 -9.91 32.10 -16.80
C SER A 786 -9.83 32.49 -18.28
N GLY A 787 -10.64 31.86 -19.13
CA GLY A 787 -10.78 32.15 -20.55
C GLY A 787 -10.12 31.12 -21.47
N GLY A 788 -9.19 30.29 -20.96
CA GLY A 788 -8.64 29.15 -21.70
C GLY A 788 -7.85 29.55 -22.94
N ALA A 789 -7.07 30.63 -22.88
CA ALA A 789 -6.24 31.06 -23.99
C ALA A 789 -5.25 29.97 -24.43
N ALA A 790 -5.00 29.89 -25.75
CA ALA A 790 -4.03 28.95 -26.29
C ALA A 790 -2.63 29.23 -25.72
N ILE A 791 -1.93 28.17 -25.33
CA ILE A 791 -0.58 28.24 -24.75
C ILE A 791 0.38 27.59 -25.74
N ARG A 792 1.38 28.35 -26.18
CA ARG A 792 2.47 27.78 -26.98
C ARG A 792 3.53 27.21 -26.06
N VAL A 793 3.86 25.94 -26.23
CA VAL A 793 4.97 25.28 -25.54
C VAL A 793 6.28 25.89 -26.03
N PRO A 794 7.15 26.39 -25.13
CA PRO A 794 8.40 27.04 -25.51
C PRO A 794 9.27 26.13 -26.36
N ASP A 795 10.01 26.72 -27.29
CA ASP A 795 11.01 25.99 -28.06
C ASP A 795 12.12 25.45 -27.12
N SER A 796 12.91 24.52 -27.62
CA SER A 796 13.99 23.90 -26.85
C SER A 796 15.36 24.34 -27.35
N PRO A 797 16.40 24.34 -26.47
CA PRO A 797 17.78 24.30 -26.91
C PRO A 797 18.05 23.16 -27.91
N THR A 798 18.96 23.39 -28.84
CA THR A 798 19.30 22.47 -29.95
C THR A 798 20.24 21.33 -29.55
N GLY A 799 20.95 21.42 -28.41
CA GLY A 799 21.95 20.43 -27.96
C GLY A 799 21.39 19.29 -27.10
N ALA A 800 20.14 19.40 -26.64
CA ALA A 800 19.47 18.34 -25.89
C ALA A 800 18.73 17.36 -26.82
N SER A 801 18.47 16.14 -26.35
CA SER A 801 17.75 15.08 -27.09
C SER A 801 16.42 15.52 -27.72
N ALA A 802 15.87 14.68 -28.62
CA ALA A 802 14.61 14.90 -29.33
C ALA A 802 13.53 15.54 -28.44
N ASP A 803 12.95 16.64 -28.91
CA ASP A 803 11.93 17.43 -28.22
C ASP A 803 10.54 16.80 -28.39
N PRO A 804 9.93 16.23 -27.34
CA PRO A 804 8.62 15.63 -27.45
C PRO A 804 7.57 16.60 -27.98
N ALA A 805 7.70 17.90 -27.69
CA ALA A 805 6.72 18.89 -28.13
C ALA A 805 6.60 18.99 -29.66
N GLY A 806 7.62 18.61 -30.43
CA GLY A 806 7.58 18.59 -31.90
C GLY A 806 7.22 17.24 -32.51
N GLU A 807 7.13 16.17 -31.73
CA GLU A 807 6.92 14.80 -32.22
C GLU A 807 5.45 14.54 -32.60
N THR A 808 5.23 13.65 -33.58
CA THR A 808 3.88 13.15 -33.88
C THR A 808 3.55 11.97 -32.96
N GLY A 809 2.32 11.94 -32.42
CA GLY A 809 1.87 10.85 -31.56
C GLY A 809 2.32 10.95 -30.10
N VAL A 810 2.62 12.15 -29.60
CA VAL A 810 2.96 12.34 -28.18
C VAL A 810 1.76 12.14 -27.27
N SER A 811 2.00 11.52 -26.12
CA SER A 811 0.99 11.45 -25.06
C SER A 811 0.92 12.76 -24.29
N LEU A 812 -0.30 13.18 -23.97
CA LEU A 812 -0.60 14.41 -23.25
C LEU A 812 -1.11 14.08 -21.85
N GLU A 813 -0.50 14.69 -20.84
CA GLU A 813 -1.03 14.75 -19.49
C GLU A 813 -1.17 16.22 -19.07
N ILE A 814 -2.29 16.56 -18.45
CA ILE A 814 -2.58 17.91 -17.98
C ILE A 814 -2.92 17.83 -16.50
N ALA A 815 -2.26 18.63 -15.68
CA ALA A 815 -2.56 18.80 -14.27
C ALA A 815 -2.93 20.26 -13.96
N ALA A 816 -4.04 20.46 -13.26
CA ALA A 816 -4.43 21.74 -12.68
C ALA A 816 -4.20 21.70 -11.17
N LEU A 817 -3.65 22.79 -10.62
CA LEU A 817 -3.08 22.82 -9.28
C LEU A 817 -3.63 24.02 -8.50
N ARG A 818 -4.13 23.75 -7.30
CA ARG A 818 -4.47 24.74 -6.28
C ARG A 818 -3.42 24.69 -5.18
N LEU A 819 -2.77 25.82 -4.94
CA LEU A 819 -1.72 25.96 -3.95
C LEU A 819 -2.28 26.45 -2.61
N ALA A 820 -1.48 26.31 -1.56
CA ALA A 820 -1.77 26.79 -0.22
C ALA A 820 -2.08 28.30 -0.21
N PRO A 821 -2.96 28.77 0.69
CA PRO A 821 -3.19 30.20 0.87
C PRO A 821 -1.88 30.97 1.08
N GLY A 822 -1.70 32.07 0.34
CA GLY A 822 -0.49 32.89 0.39
C GLY A 822 0.64 32.46 -0.55
N VAL A 823 0.48 31.35 -1.28
CA VAL A 823 1.42 30.91 -2.33
C VAL A 823 0.79 31.14 -3.69
N SER A 824 1.34 32.07 -4.48
CA SER A 824 0.90 32.27 -5.87
C SER A 824 1.62 31.32 -6.83
N ALA A 825 1.08 31.15 -8.04
CA ALA A 825 1.73 30.35 -9.08
C ALA A 825 3.12 30.90 -9.42
N GLU A 826 3.25 32.23 -9.45
CA GLU A 826 4.49 32.96 -9.70
C GLU A 826 5.46 32.76 -8.53
N GLY A 827 4.99 32.88 -7.29
CA GLY A 827 5.80 32.66 -6.10
C GLY A 827 6.41 31.26 -6.07
N LEU A 828 5.64 30.23 -6.45
CA LEU A 828 6.14 28.85 -6.50
C LEU A 828 7.20 28.63 -7.59
N LEU A 829 7.15 29.39 -8.68
CA LEU A 829 8.15 29.36 -9.75
C LEU A 829 9.37 30.22 -9.44
N ASP A 830 9.24 31.15 -8.49
CA ASP A 830 10.33 31.98 -8.00
C ASP A 830 11.27 31.17 -7.10
N THR A 831 12.46 31.70 -6.86
CA THR A 831 13.49 31.06 -6.03
C THR A 831 13.34 31.40 -4.55
N PRO A 832 13.12 32.69 -4.18
CA PRO A 832 12.98 33.11 -2.80
C PRO A 832 11.78 32.46 -2.09
N GLY A 833 11.99 32.07 -0.83
CA GLY A 833 10.92 31.53 0.03
C GLY A 833 10.40 30.15 -0.37
N VAL A 834 9.19 30.09 -0.94
CA VAL A 834 8.48 28.85 -1.30
C VAL A 834 8.56 28.63 -2.79
N ASN A 835 9.20 27.54 -3.22
CA ASN A 835 9.44 27.19 -4.61
C ASN A 835 9.04 25.74 -4.94
N LEU A 836 9.24 25.31 -6.19
CA LEU A 836 8.89 23.97 -6.68
C LEU A 836 9.50 22.81 -5.87
N LEU A 837 10.59 23.01 -5.12
CA LEU A 837 11.15 21.97 -4.23
C LEU A 837 10.35 21.76 -2.94
N GLN A 838 9.43 22.67 -2.60
CA GLN A 838 8.48 22.55 -1.49
C GLN A 838 7.09 22.11 -1.97
N PHE A 839 6.94 21.69 -3.23
CA PHE A 839 5.65 21.31 -3.82
C PHE A 839 4.78 20.36 -2.95
N PRO A 840 5.31 19.28 -2.33
CA PRO A 840 4.54 18.41 -1.43
C PRO A 840 3.88 19.10 -0.24
N VAL A 841 4.49 20.19 0.27
CA VAL A 841 4.02 20.86 1.48
C VAL A 841 3.13 22.07 1.19
N VAL A 842 3.00 22.46 -0.09
CA VAL A 842 2.23 23.65 -0.51
C VAL A 842 1.13 23.36 -1.54
N LEU A 843 0.95 22.10 -1.95
CA LEU A 843 -0.18 21.70 -2.78
C LEU A 843 -1.42 21.42 -1.91
N ASP A 844 -2.56 22.05 -2.24
CA ASP A 844 -3.84 21.87 -1.53
C ASP A 844 -4.81 20.98 -2.30
N ALA A 845 -4.84 21.11 -3.61
CA ALA A 845 -5.64 20.26 -4.47
C ALA A 845 -5.06 20.19 -5.88
N TYR A 846 -5.36 19.10 -6.57
CA TYR A 846 -4.99 18.90 -7.96
C TYR A 846 -6.05 18.09 -8.70
N SER A 847 -6.05 18.22 -10.02
CA SER A 847 -6.70 17.27 -10.92
C SER A 847 -5.77 17.00 -12.08
N ARG A 848 -5.63 15.73 -12.46
CA ARG A 848 -4.77 15.28 -13.54
C ARG A 848 -5.58 14.45 -14.52
N SER A 849 -5.56 14.85 -15.78
CA SER A 849 -6.16 14.11 -16.89
C SER A 849 -5.08 13.56 -17.82
N ARG A 850 -5.27 12.34 -18.29
CA ARG A 850 -4.57 11.79 -19.47
C ARG A 850 -5.60 11.58 -20.58
N PRO A 851 -5.90 12.60 -21.41
CA PRO A 851 -6.78 12.41 -22.57
C PRO A 851 -6.23 11.29 -23.46
N GLN A 852 -7.13 10.38 -23.89
CA GLN A 852 -6.81 9.30 -24.82
C GLN A 852 -6.51 9.80 -26.22
#